data_AF-A0A074MNX3-F1
#
_entry.id   AF-A0A074MNX3-F1
#
_cell.length_a   1.000
_cell.length_b   1.000
_cell.length_c   1.000
_cell.angle_alpha   90.00
_cell.angle_beta   90.00
_cell.angle_gamma   90.00
#
_symmetry.space_group_name_H-M   'P 1'
#
loop_
_entity.id
_entity.type
_entity.pdbx_description
1 polymer ?
#
loop_
_entity_poly.entity_id
_entity_poly.type
_entity_poly.pdbx_seq_one_letter_code
_entity_poly.pdbx_strand_id
1 'polypeptide(L)'
;MFEVICIDDCTPDGSAAIVEQYVRKDPRVRSIKHETNLGLGGARNSGIRAAQADFIASVDSDDSMKPTMLEVLWEASENGFYDIVVCGFDRVDEAGTVLSTQHSGDKTIVNDGDIDIFNAMNPAFWNKLWRKSLFTEHDIWFPEHLYYQDTATTPRILTKARHLRFIQDSLYNYLVRPDSISTTASPKHLIDYFKVFDLILSFLEDEGIDDKFFDSFLDYIDRGIAHHAHMGAMQGLSDEDQTQYLRHLLAFKTGYIEHRALVRQKSKSELLPLLEKARTKSDLLPPDGRPILPLSVIVKTFLRPQILERFLLSVGHYEQRRGVRFSEILVGDDSPAVEVAANERAIKKARDFYPHLNIHHHVYEENIGLSDGRNRLVKEAREDFILLCDDDFILDEDADIPAALGVAKEGKYQLVGGWLKNNYNQKDGSFSYWGAYGKISETDEEVIININEQAIGADDLFESEYLLNFFLADRACLIANPWDNSLKVEEHQEFFYRLKGGGFKAALFGPLFVKHTADRSANPARYNDYRFAKTNWERYLFEAPMRMGKKRRTINRCRHDTFERWTVDAVERSTIQNTVQLKEGILAQAVPVTCISPSFQQHFGGYYDILLTSNDGRYALCQSASATDRLPRASDVADIVLIDKHNDNATRILGQTSAWCHQQGAHAQFIPGVERQIIYNVYDEEIAAFASIEVNVDTGEQRPHPLPISALSPDGVTAASLNFSRLFDYRPGYGYCHIPDPFADENAPAMDGLWLFDLTTGSKMLILSYEKIRDFLTQEGFDEVSASKLVLNHVAFNTDGSKVLALLRIFSDDAPFPTFTLVCDRNGSNLRRVFGFCSHYHWKDAQTLVMSGGEGMTRKTVGQINVFEINVETGECVQIGPGALCDDGHCSYSPDRQYLLYDSYCNNAFPYRRLMIYRLSDGRAVDLGYFYSPGKWFNNNPDLRTDLHPRWSPDGETISFDSIHEGFRGVYSIKVSDAIAALESPLSRFSKQDLMMWYSAKYGSESSLKPKATHREVEQNASHRADDQTWRNFDRIWLLSMVLAHRAHQSPIALKRIPAVNSDTPLVNLARIAKKHRIELVAPESFDELRYIDENPDVSRAVEAGRFRSGYEHYVLNGHLEGRKRATV
;
A
#
# COMPACT_ATOMS: atom_id res chain seq x y z
N MET A 1 49.63 9.02 -64.34
CA MET A 1 50.56 9.10 -63.18
C MET A 1 49.72 9.06 -61.92
N PHE A 2 50.14 8.33 -60.87
CA PHE A 2 49.36 8.19 -59.63
C PHE A 2 50.23 8.52 -58.41
N GLU A 3 49.59 8.83 -57.30
CA GLU A 3 50.21 8.95 -55.96
C GLU A 3 49.72 7.84 -55.04
N VAL A 4 50.45 7.57 -53.96
CA VAL A 4 50.10 6.60 -52.93
C VAL A 4 50.10 7.30 -51.58
N ILE A 5 49.00 7.21 -50.85
CA ILE A 5 48.86 7.85 -49.53
C ILE A 5 48.63 6.75 -48.49
N CYS A 6 49.59 6.57 -47.60
CA CYS A 6 49.53 5.62 -46.49
C CYS A 6 49.09 6.35 -45.22
N ILE A 7 48.07 5.85 -44.53
CA ILE A 7 47.53 6.47 -43.31
C ILE A 7 47.90 5.62 -42.11
N ASP A 8 48.70 6.18 -41.20
CA ASP A 8 49.03 5.59 -39.90
C ASP A 8 48.03 6.08 -38.85
N ASP A 9 47.05 5.24 -38.52
CA ASP A 9 46.01 5.50 -37.53
C ASP A 9 46.41 4.99 -36.13
N CYS A 10 47.61 5.38 -35.69
CA CYS A 10 48.24 4.96 -34.42
C CYS A 10 48.51 3.44 -34.35
N THR A 11 49.08 2.85 -35.40
CA THR A 11 49.38 1.40 -35.40
C THR A 11 50.42 1.03 -34.34
N PRO A 12 50.19 -0.03 -33.52
CA PRO A 12 51.13 -0.43 -32.47
C PRO A 12 52.25 -1.37 -32.96
N ASP A 13 52.18 -1.89 -34.18
CA ASP A 13 52.98 -3.03 -34.66
C ASP A 13 54.25 -2.66 -35.45
N GLY A 14 54.65 -1.37 -35.43
CA GLY A 14 55.86 -0.90 -36.10
C GLY A 14 55.72 -0.69 -37.62
N SER A 15 54.54 -0.90 -38.20
CA SER A 15 54.28 -0.71 -39.64
C SER A 15 54.58 0.70 -40.16
N ALA A 16 54.43 1.73 -39.32
CA ALA A 16 54.77 3.12 -39.66
C ALA A 16 56.23 3.28 -40.12
N ALA A 17 57.17 2.58 -39.48
CA ALA A 17 58.59 2.64 -39.83
C ALA A 17 58.87 2.04 -41.23
N ILE A 18 58.07 1.05 -41.65
CA ILE A 18 58.18 0.46 -42.99
C ILE A 18 57.72 1.47 -44.04
N VAL A 19 56.59 2.13 -43.81
CA VAL A 19 56.05 3.16 -44.72
C VAL A 19 57.05 4.30 -44.90
N GLU A 20 57.68 4.78 -43.83
CA GLU A 20 58.70 5.83 -43.91
C GLU A 20 59.89 5.48 -44.82
N GLN A 21 60.27 4.20 -44.90
CA GLN A 21 61.32 3.76 -45.81
C GLN A 21 60.90 3.89 -47.28
N TYR A 22 59.63 3.66 -47.60
CA TYR A 22 59.10 3.79 -48.96
C TYR A 22 58.89 5.25 -49.36
N VAL A 23 58.44 6.11 -48.43
CA VAL A 23 58.35 7.58 -48.65
C VAL A 23 59.71 8.15 -49.06
N ARG A 24 60.83 7.63 -48.53
CA ARG A 24 62.18 8.05 -48.93
C ARG A 24 62.64 7.51 -50.28
N LYS A 25 62.07 6.39 -50.74
CA LYS A 25 62.49 5.67 -51.97
C LYS A 25 61.69 6.07 -53.21
N ASP A 26 60.42 6.43 -53.04
CA ASP A 26 59.52 6.77 -54.16
C ASP A 26 58.77 8.07 -53.85
N PRO A 27 58.99 9.16 -54.62
CA PRO A 27 58.38 10.46 -54.36
C PRO A 27 56.85 10.47 -54.56
N ARG A 28 56.28 9.40 -55.12
CA ARG A 28 54.82 9.23 -55.25
C ARG A 28 54.18 8.79 -53.93
N VAL A 29 54.95 8.27 -52.97
CA VAL A 29 54.45 7.73 -51.71
C VAL A 29 54.50 8.81 -50.63
N ARG A 30 53.37 9.04 -49.96
CA ARG A 30 53.21 9.98 -48.86
C ARG A 30 52.61 9.25 -47.66
N SER A 31 53.02 9.64 -46.45
CA SER A 31 52.40 9.16 -45.22
C SER A 31 51.69 10.29 -44.49
N ILE A 32 50.56 9.96 -43.85
CA ILE A 32 49.85 10.83 -42.91
C ILE A 32 49.71 10.05 -41.62
N LYS A 33 50.11 10.67 -40.51
CA LYS A 33 50.05 10.07 -39.18
C LYS A 33 49.01 10.79 -38.34
N HIS A 34 48.12 10.04 -37.70
CA HIS A 34 47.16 10.58 -36.75
C HIS A 34 47.77 10.66 -35.34
N GLU A 35 47.29 11.63 -34.56
CA GLU A 35 47.65 11.78 -33.14
C GLU A 35 46.85 10.84 -32.24
N THR A 36 45.64 10.47 -32.68
CA THR A 36 44.72 9.57 -31.99
C THR A 36 44.13 8.58 -32.98
N ASN A 37 43.81 7.36 -32.54
CA ASN A 37 43.15 6.36 -33.39
C ASN A 37 41.72 6.80 -33.73
N LEU A 38 41.45 7.08 -35.01
CA LEU A 38 40.16 7.50 -35.55
C LEU A 38 39.34 6.32 -36.13
N GLY A 39 39.93 5.13 -36.12
CA GLY A 39 39.41 3.93 -36.77
C GLY A 39 39.52 3.99 -38.30
N LEU A 40 39.17 2.87 -38.93
CA LEU A 40 39.31 2.70 -40.38
C LEU A 40 38.56 3.76 -41.21
N GLY A 41 37.39 4.21 -40.73
CA GLY A 41 36.62 5.26 -41.40
C GLY A 41 37.35 6.62 -41.39
N GLY A 42 37.89 7.02 -40.24
CA GLY A 42 38.68 8.25 -40.12
C GLY A 42 39.95 8.20 -40.97
N ALA A 43 40.64 7.05 -40.99
CA ALA A 43 41.80 6.84 -41.86
C ALA A 43 41.47 7.04 -43.35
N ARG A 44 40.38 6.43 -43.83
CA ARG A 44 39.90 6.59 -45.21
C ARG A 44 39.55 8.05 -45.52
N ASN A 45 38.86 8.76 -44.62
CA ASN A 45 38.52 10.17 -44.80
C ASN A 45 39.78 11.04 -44.94
N SER A 46 40.81 10.82 -44.11
CA SER A 46 42.08 11.54 -44.21
C SER A 46 42.78 11.31 -45.55
N GLY A 47 42.78 10.07 -46.05
CA GLY A 47 43.32 9.73 -47.37
C GLY A 47 42.58 10.46 -48.49
N ILE A 48 41.24 10.43 -48.48
CA ILE A 48 40.39 11.09 -49.49
C ILE A 48 40.62 12.60 -49.51
N ARG A 49 40.70 13.25 -48.34
CA ARG A 49 40.97 14.69 -48.22
C ARG A 49 42.33 15.07 -48.79
N ALA A 50 43.34 14.24 -48.55
CA ALA A 50 44.72 14.50 -48.94
C ALA A 50 45.06 14.15 -50.40
N ALA A 51 44.25 13.30 -51.04
CA ALA A 51 44.41 12.91 -52.44
C ALA A 51 44.34 14.14 -53.35
N GLN A 52 45.26 14.25 -54.30
CA GLN A 52 45.31 15.30 -55.31
C GLN A 52 44.68 14.84 -56.63
N ALA A 53 44.62 13.53 -56.87
CA ALA A 53 43.97 12.95 -58.03
C ALA A 53 42.43 13.04 -57.96
N ASP A 54 41.80 13.12 -59.14
CA ASP A 54 40.34 13.14 -59.29
C ASP A 54 39.69 11.77 -59.05
N PHE A 55 40.49 10.71 -59.05
CA PHE A 55 40.06 9.33 -58.80
C PHE A 55 40.88 8.67 -57.70
N ILE A 56 40.22 7.83 -56.91
CA ILE A 56 40.78 7.17 -55.73
C ILE A 56 40.60 5.66 -55.88
N ALA A 57 41.69 4.93 -55.68
CA ALA A 57 41.66 3.49 -55.45
C ALA A 57 42.15 3.21 -54.03
N SER A 58 41.45 2.33 -53.31
CA SER A 58 41.79 1.94 -51.94
C SER A 58 42.33 0.51 -51.90
N VAL A 59 43.35 0.31 -51.07
CA VAL A 59 43.92 -1.00 -50.75
C VAL A 59 44.05 -1.08 -49.23
N ASP A 60 43.44 -2.08 -48.62
CA ASP A 60 43.57 -2.30 -47.17
C ASP A 60 45.00 -2.82 -46.88
N SER A 61 45.54 -2.52 -45.69
CA SER A 61 46.98 -2.68 -45.40
C SER A 61 47.49 -4.12 -45.36
N ASP A 62 46.58 -5.09 -45.22
CA ASP A 62 46.83 -6.52 -45.20
C ASP A 62 46.56 -7.20 -46.55
N ASP A 63 46.10 -6.45 -47.55
CA ASP A 63 45.77 -6.94 -48.89
C ASP A 63 46.84 -6.59 -49.93
N SER A 64 46.70 -7.12 -51.15
CA SER A 64 47.56 -6.76 -52.28
C SER A 64 46.77 -6.54 -53.57
N MET A 65 47.30 -5.71 -54.46
CA MET A 65 46.76 -5.50 -55.82
C MET A 65 47.61 -6.21 -56.87
N LYS A 66 46.98 -6.68 -57.95
CA LYS A 66 47.71 -7.20 -59.11
C LYS A 66 48.42 -6.06 -59.84
N PRO A 67 49.58 -6.31 -60.48
CA PRO A 67 50.38 -5.24 -61.10
C PRO A 67 49.63 -4.35 -62.10
N THR A 68 48.62 -4.89 -62.78
CA THR A 68 47.83 -4.19 -63.81
C THR A 68 46.56 -3.52 -63.27
N MET A 69 46.25 -3.62 -61.97
CA MET A 69 44.95 -3.20 -61.43
C MET A 69 44.60 -1.75 -61.78
N LEU A 70 45.51 -0.81 -61.52
CA LEU A 70 45.26 0.61 -61.72
C LEU A 70 45.13 0.99 -63.21
N GLU A 71 45.94 0.37 -64.08
CA GLU A 71 45.90 0.58 -65.53
C GLU A 71 44.55 0.12 -66.09
N VAL A 72 44.15 -1.12 -65.78
CA VAL A 72 42.90 -1.71 -66.27
C VAL A 72 41.67 -0.96 -65.73
N LEU A 73 41.66 -0.58 -64.44
CA LEU A 73 40.56 0.21 -63.88
C LEU A 73 40.48 1.61 -64.51
N TRP A 74 41.61 2.25 -64.79
CA TRP A 74 41.65 3.55 -65.45
C TRP A 74 41.15 3.46 -66.89
N GLU A 75 41.62 2.48 -67.67
CA GLU A 75 41.14 2.26 -69.04
C GLU A 75 39.63 1.98 -69.06
N ALA A 76 39.15 1.13 -68.15
CA ALA A 76 37.73 0.81 -68.03
C ALA A 76 36.87 2.00 -67.56
N SER A 77 37.47 3.04 -66.97
CA SER A 77 36.76 4.29 -66.69
C SER A 77 36.44 5.11 -67.94
N GLU A 78 36.95 4.69 -69.11
CA GLU A 78 36.92 5.42 -70.38
C GLU A 78 37.47 6.85 -70.23
N ASN A 79 38.65 6.94 -69.60
CA ASN A 79 39.32 8.20 -69.26
C ASN A 79 38.44 9.15 -68.40
N GLY A 80 37.74 8.57 -67.43
CA GLY A 80 36.96 9.32 -66.44
C GLY A 80 35.50 9.62 -66.84
N PHE A 81 34.94 8.89 -67.81
CA PHE A 81 33.49 8.92 -68.07
C PHE A 81 32.70 8.24 -66.93
N TYR A 82 33.15 7.06 -66.49
CA TYR A 82 32.51 6.33 -65.39
C TYR A 82 32.92 6.92 -64.02
N ASP A 83 31.94 7.09 -63.14
CA ASP A 83 32.12 7.62 -61.78
C ASP A 83 32.69 6.57 -60.83
N ILE A 84 32.33 5.30 -61.04
CA ILE A 84 32.82 4.17 -60.25
C ILE A 84 33.16 3.01 -61.20
N VAL A 85 34.35 2.44 -61.07
CA VAL A 85 34.76 1.22 -61.76
C VAL A 85 35.04 0.12 -60.74
N VAL A 86 34.44 -1.06 -60.91
CA VAL A 86 34.54 -2.20 -59.99
C VAL A 86 35.19 -3.38 -60.69
N CYS A 87 36.23 -3.96 -60.08
CA CYS A 87 36.84 -5.21 -60.52
C CYS A 87 36.57 -6.36 -59.55
N GLY A 88 36.76 -7.60 -60.00
CA GLY A 88 36.74 -8.78 -59.16
C GLY A 88 37.91 -8.84 -58.16
N PHE A 89 37.89 -9.85 -57.29
CA PHE A 89 38.95 -10.10 -56.32
C PHE A 89 39.17 -11.59 -56.04
N ASP A 90 40.39 -11.96 -55.68
CA ASP A 90 40.80 -13.29 -55.23
C ASP A 90 40.92 -13.30 -53.71
N ARG A 91 40.29 -14.25 -53.03
CA ARG A 91 40.55 -14.53 -51.61
C ARG A 91 41.81 -15.36 -51.52
N VAL A 92 42.82 -14.90 -50.79
CA VAL A 92 44.12 -15.58 -50.63
C VAL A 92 44.39 -15.91 -49.17
N ASP A 93 45.13 -16.98 -48.90
CA ASP A 93 45.66 -17.25 -47.56
C ASP A 93 47.03 -16.58 -47.33
N GLU A 94 47.60 -16.73 -46.13
CA GLU A 94 48.92 -16.17 -45.79
C GLU A 94 50.07 -16.75 -46.63
N ALA A 95 49.88 -17.90 -47.29
CA ALA A 95 50.85 -18.47 -48.23
C ALA A 95 50.69 -17.92 -49.66
N GLY A 96 49.70 -17.05 -49.90
CA GLY A 96 49.36 -16.51 -51.21
C GLY A 96 48.56 -17.46 -52.10
N THR A 97 48.01 -18.55 -51.54
CA THR A 97 47.19 -19.51 -52.28
C THR A 97 45.80 -18.93 -52.49
N VAL A 98 45.31 -18.92 -53.73
CA VAL A 98 43.95 -18.51 -54.05
C VAL A 98 42.94 -19.53 -53.52
N LEU A 99 42.16 -19.12 -52.53
CA LEU A 99 41.08 -19.89 -51.92
C LEU A 99 39.80 -19.83 -52.77
N SER A 100 39.49 -18.66 -53.34
CA SER A 100 38.40 -18.48 -54.30
C SER A 100 38.53 -17.17 -55.08
N THR A 101 37.96 -17.13 -56.28
CA THR A 101 37.91 -15.92 -57.11
C THR A 101 36.48 -15.43 -57.24
N GLN A 102 36.26 -14.13 -57.04
CA GLN A 102 34.99 -13.46 -57.27
C GLN A 102 35.11 -12.52 -58.46
N HIS A 103 34.32 -12.78 -59.49
CA HIS A 103 34.21 -11.89 -60.65
C HIS A 103 33.06 -10.91 -60.46
N SER A 104 33.27 -9.64 -60.81
CA SER A 104 32.22 -8.62 -60.80
C SER A 104 31.28 -8.70 -62.01
N GLY A 105 31.65 -9.50 -63.02
CA GLY A 105 31.00 -9.57 -64.33
C GLY A 105 31.36 -8.37 -65.20
N ASP A 106 31.04 -8.46 -66.49
CA ASP A 106 31.16 -7.33 -67.43
C ASP A 106 29.79 -6.67 -67.59
N LYS A 107 29.60 -5.49 -67.00
CA LYS A 107 28.36 -4.70 -67.14
C LYS A 107 28.58 -3.21 -66.92
N THR A 108 27.63 -2.42 -67.39
CA THR A 108 27.55 -0.97 -67.17
C THR A 108 26.20 -0.65 -66.55
N ILE A 109 26.17 0.27 -65.59
CA ILE A 109 24.92 0.75 -64.99
C ILE A 109 24.89 2.28 -65.13
N VAL A 110 23.81 2.78 -65.70
CA VAL A 110 23.48 4.21 -65.67
C VAL A 110 22.44 4.38 -64.56
N ASN A 111 22.79 5.15 -63.53
CA ASN A 111 21.89 5.52 -62.46
C ASN A 111 21.13 6.78 -62.86
N ASP A 112 19.88 6.58 -63.26
CA ASP A 112 18.86 7.60 -63.51
C ASP A 112 18.02 7.93 -62.26
N GLY A 113 18.48 7.44 -61.10
CA GLY A 113 17.83 7.57 -59.80
C GLY A 113 17.25 6.26 -59.30
N ASP A 114 17.03 5.25 -60.16
CA ASP A 114 16.32 4.00 -59.82
C ASP A 114 17.24 2.82 -59.48
N ILE A 115 18.54 3.06 -59.29
CA ILE A 115 19.47 2.00 -58.89
C ILE A 115 19.15 1.46 -57.48
N ASP A 116 19.18 0.15 -57.28
CA ASP A 116 19.15 -0.44 -55.94
C ASP A 116 20.47 -0.16 -55.22
N ILE A 117 20.49 0.91 -54.42
CA ILE A 117 21.69 1.39 -53.72
C ILE A 117 22.25 0.40 -52.69
N PHE A 118 21.49 -0.64 -52.31
CA PHE A 118 21.93 -1.67 -51.36
C PHE A 118 22.47 -2.93 -52.03
N ASN A 119 22.08 -3.19 -53.28
CA ASN A 119 22.43 -4.41 -54.01
C ASN A 119 23.25 -4.19 -55.28
N ALA A 120 23.43 -2.94 -55.73
CA ALA A 120 24.16 -2.64 -56.97
C ALA A 120 25.61 -3.13 -56.95
N MET A 121 26.29 -3.05 -55.80
CA MET A 121 27.66 -3.53 -55.60
C MET A 121 27.94 -3.86 -54.14
N ASN A 122 29.00 -4.65 -53.89
CA ASN A 122 29.55 -4.86 -52.56
C ASN A 122 29.99 -3.50 -51.95
N PRO A 123 29.59 -3.15 -50.71
CA PRO A 123 29.90 -1.87 -50.07
C PRO A 123 31.39 -1.61 -49.86
N ALA A 124 32.25 -2.64 -49.91
CA ALA A 124 33.69 -2.51 -49.71
C ALA A 124 34.31 -1.34 -50.50
N PHE A 125 35.18 -0.58 -49.83
CA PHE A 125 35.87 0.57 -50.45
C PHE A 125 37.04 0.15 -51.34
N TRP A 126 37.65 -1.01 -51.03
CA TRP A 126 38.68 -1.67 -51.85
C TRP A 126 38.08 -2.22 -53.16
N ASN A 127 38.91 -2.82 -54.03
CA ASN A 127 38.62 -3.32 -55.40
C ASN A 127 37.93 -2.37 -56.39
N LYS A 128 38.00 -1.07 -56.15
CA LYS A 128 37.28 -0.07 -56.94
C LYS A 128 38.12 1.16 -57.24
N LEU A 129 37.79 1.81 -58.35
CA LEU A 129 38.21 3.16 -58.68
C LEU A 129 37.00 4.08 -58.50
N TRP A 130 37.12 5.07 -57.64
CA TRP A 130 36.06 5.99 -57.27
C TRP A 130 36.38 7.41 -57.72
N ARG A 131 35.42 8.13 -58.30
CA ARG A 131 35.55 9.57 -58.51
C ARG A 131 35.54 10.29 -57.16
N LYS A 132 36.58 11.08 -56.88
CA LYS A 132 36.78 11.78 -55.61
C LYS A 132 35.64 12.76 -55.28
N SER A 133 35.11 13.44 -56.29
CA SER A 133 34.03 14.43 -56.10
C SER A 133 32.77 13.85 -55.48
N LEU A 134 32.52 12.54 -55.65
CA LEU A 134 31.39 11.85 -55.02
C LEU A 134 31.41 11.97 -53.48
N PHE A 135 32.59 12.02 -52.88
CA PHE A 135 32.77 12.20 -51.44
C PHE A 135 32.79 13.69 -51.08
N THR A 136 33.62 14.48 -51.77
CA THR A 136 33.94 15.84 -51.33
C THR A 136 32.87 16.87 -51.66
N GLU A 137 32.18 16.76 -52.81
CA GLU A 137 31.14 17.74 -53.20
C GLU A 137 29.79 17.47 -52.52
N HIS A 138 29.57 16.24 -52.06
CA HIS A 138 28.32 15.81 -51.43
C HIS A 138 28.43 15.63 -49.91
N ASP A 139 29.59 15.93 -49.31
CA ASP A 139 29.86 15.80 -47.88
C ASP A 139 29.59 14.38 -47.33
N ILE A 140 29.88 13.35 -48.15
CA ILE A 140 29.66 11.95 -47.79
C ILE A 140 30.98 11.38 -47.27
N TRP A 141 31.06 11.21 -45.95
CA TRP A 141 32.23 10.68 -45.25
C TRP A 141 31.95 9.34 -44.56
N PHE A 142 33.02 8.56 -44.39
CA PHE A 142 32.99 7.33 -43.61
C PHE A 142 32.83 7.66 -42.12
N PRO A 143 31.92 7.01 -41.38
CA PRO A 143 31.80 7.27 -39.96
C PRO A 143 33.04 6.81 -39.20
N GLU A 144 33.55 7.69 -38.33
CA GLU A 144 34.74 7.46 -37.52
C GLU A 144 34.43 6.54 -36.33
N HIS A 145 35.42 5.76 -35.87
CA HIS A 145 35.32 4.81 -34.75
C HIS A 145 34.25 3.70 -34.83
N LEU A 146 33.61 3.51 -36.00
CA LEU A 146 32.63 2.45 -36.24
C LEU A 146 33.20 1.32 -37.11
N TYR A 147 32.86 0.08 -36.75
CA TYR A 147 32.91 -1.02 -37.71
C TYR A 147 31.85 -0.85 -38.80
N TYR A 148 32.05 -1.50 -39.95
CA TYR A 148 31.12 -1.46 -41.09
C TYR A 148 30.87 -0.06 -41.66
N GLN A 149 31.87 0.83 -41.56
CA GLN A 149 31.79 2.20 -42.08
C GLN A 149 31.53 2.29 -43.59
N ASP A 150 31.91 1.27 -44.34
CA ASP A 150 31.69 1.13 -45.78
C ASP A 150 30.24 0.80 -46.10
N THR A 151 29.63 -0.09 -45.32
CA THR A 151 28.18 -0.35 -45.31
C THR A 151 27.37 0.94 -45.09
N ALA A 152 27.85 1.86 -44.24
CA ALA A 152 27.20 3.15 -44.08
C ALA A 152 27.33 4.05 -45.31
N THR A 153 28.49 4.03 -45.97
CA THR A 153 28.92 5.12 -46.87
C THR A 153 28.61 4.82 -48.33
N THR A 154 28.80 3.58 -48.78
CA THR A 154 28.60 3.22 -50.19
C THR A 154 27.18 3.42 -50.69
N PRO A 155 26.10 3.04 -49.95
CA PRO A 155 24.74 3.34 -50.38
C PRO A 155 24.48 4.85 -50.56
N ARG A 156 25.07 5.68 -49.68
CA ARG A 156 24.97 7.15 -49.76
C ARG A 156 25.66 7.68 -51.01
N ILE A 157 26.86 7.19 -51.32
CA ILE A 157 27.60 7.54 -52.55
C ILE A 157 26.81 7.14 -53.81
N LEU A 158 26.16 5.98 -53.80
CA LEU A 158 25.39 5.50 -54.95
C LEU A 158 24.18 6.37 -55.27
N THR A 159 23.66 7.16 -54.31
CA THR A 159 22.62 8.16 -54.61
C THR A 159 23.12 9.31 -55.50
N LYS A 160 24.44 9.53 -55.56
CA LYS A 160 25.06 10.63 -56.29
C LYS A 160 25.83 10.17 -57.55
N ALA A 161 26.29 8.92 -57.57
CA ALA A 161 27.00 8.34 -58.72
C ALA A 161 26.06 8.08 -59.89
N ARG A 162 26.46 8.45 -61.12
CA ARG A 162 25.62 8.34 -62.32
C ARG A 162 26.04 7.20 -63.25
N HIS A 163 27.34 6.98 -63.46
CA HIS A 163 27.83 5.96 -64.39
C HIS A 163 28.74 4.97 -63.67
N LEU A 164 28.36 3.70 -63.66
CA LEU A 164 29.12 2.62 -63.03
C LEU A 164 29.58 1.62 -64.09
N ARG A 165 30.83 1.16 -63.99
CA ARG A 165 31.42 0.11 -64.82
C ARG A 165 31.85 -1.06 -63.95
N PHE A 166 31.48 -2.26 -64.34
CA PHE A 166 31.96 -3.51 -63.75
C PHE A 166 32.76 -4.26 -64.81
N ILE A 167 33.96 -4.70 -64.44
CA ILE A 167 34.84 -5.49 -65.32
C ILE A 167 35.01 -6.90 -64.76
N GLN A 168 35.19 -7.86 -65.67
CA GLN A 168 35.29 -9.28 -65.32
C GLN A 168 36.61 -9.64 -64.62
N ASP A 169 37.66 -8.84 -64.83
CA ASP A 169 38.99 -9.08 -64.29
C ASP A 169 39.01 -9.11 -62.76
N SER A 170 39.61 -10.15 -62.19
CA SER A 170 39.94 -10.21 -60.77
C SER A 170 41.31 -9.56 -60.57
N LEU A 171 41.35 -8.37 -59.97
CA LEU A 171 42.57 -7.54 -59.90
C LEU A 171 43.05 -7.24 -58.47
N TYR A 172 42.28 -7.65 -57.47
CA TYR A 172 42.56 -7.43 -56.06
C TYR A 172 42.71 -8.76 -55.32
N ASN A 173 43.65 -8.87 -54.39
CA ASN A 173 43.84 -10.05 -53.56
C ASN A 173 43.49 -9.71 -52.10
N TYR A 174 42.41 -10.31 -51.60
CA TYR A 174 41.89 -10.15 -50.24
C TYR A 174 42.46 -11.24 -49.32
N LEU A 175 43.25 -10.87 -48.31
CA LEU A 175 43.88 -11.80 -47.39
C LEU A 175 42.87 -12.33 -46.35
N VAL A 176 42.76 -13.65 -46.25
CA VAL A 176 41.89 -14.32 -45.27
C VAL A 176 42.73 -14.85 -44.12
N ARG A 177 42.56 -14.28 -42.93
CA ARG A 177 43.19 -14.72 -41.68
C ARG A 177 42.18 -14.89 -40.54
N PRO A 178 42.40 -15.83 -39.59
CA PRO A 178 41.42 -16.16 -38.54
C PRO A 178 41.10 -15.02 -37.56
N ASP A 179 42.10 -14.19 -37.23
CA ASP A 179 41.98 -13.12 -36.21
C ASP A 179 41.60 -11.75 -36.79
N SER A 180 41.03 -11.72 -38.01
CA SER A 180 40.57 -10.50 -38.65
C SER A 180 39.34 -9.91 -37.95
N ILE A 181 39.18 -8.58 -38.03
CA ILE A 181 37.95 -7.87 -37.65
C ILE A 181 36.74 -8.46 -38.41
N SER A 182 36.92 -8.88 -39.66
CA SER A 182 35.87 -9.48 -40.49
C SER A 182 35.55 -10.94 -40.13
N THR A 183 36.34 -11.58 -39.27
CA THR A 183 36.17 -12.98 -38.87
C THR A 183 35.86 -13.17 -37.39
N THR A 184 35.75 -12.09 -36.60
CA THR A 184 35.49 -12.15 -35.14
C THR A 184 34.10 -11.60 -34.77
N ALA A 185 33.50 -12.11 -33.69
CA ALA A 185 32.20 -11.67 -33.18
C ALA A 185 32.35 -11.02 -31.79
N SER A 186 31.71 -9.87 -31.58
CA SER A 186 31.72 -9.18 -30.28
C SER A 186 30.49 -8.29 -30.11
N PRO A 187 30.12 -7.89 -28.88
CA PRO A 187 29.03 -6.94 -28.66
C PRO A 187 29.23 -5.60 -29.39
N LYS A 188 30.48 -5.16 -29.61
CA LYS A 188 30.78 -3.95 -30.38
C LYS A 188 30.42 -4.11 -31.85
N HIS A 189 30.65 -5.30 -32.45
CA HIS A 189 30.23 -5.57 -33.82
C HIS A 189 28.73 -5.41 -34.00
N LEU A 190 27.94 -5.89 -33.03
CA LEU A 190 26.50 -5.70 -33.07
C LEU A 190 26.13 -4.22 -32.93
N ILE A 191 26.59 -3.54 -31.87
CA ILE A 191 26.29 -2.12 -31.57
C ILE A 191 26.65 -1.18 -32.71
N ASP A 192 27.84 -1.32 -33.31
CA ASP A 192 28.27 -0.45 -34.40
C ASP A 192 27.45 -0.67 -35.68
N TYR A 193 27.02 -1.90 -35.94
CA TYR A 193 26.14 -2.21 -37.07
C TYR A 193 24.80 -1.47 -36.98
N PHE A 194 24.24 -1.29 -35.77
CA PHE A 194 23.07 -0.43 -35.56
C PHE A 194 23.33 1.02 -35.93
N LYS A 195 24.44 1.58 -35.43
CA LYS A 195 24.78 2.99 -35.69
C LYS A 195 24.94 3.23 -37.19
N VAL A 196 25.44 2.26 -37.93
CA VAL A 196 25.50 2.29 -39.40
C VAL A 196 24.11 2.36 -40.03
N PHE A 197 23.14 1.55 -39.57
CA PHE A 197 21.75 1.64 -40.06
C PHE A 197 21.10 2.97 -39.74
N ASP A 198 21.34 3.53 -38.55
CA ASP A 198 20.84 4.85 -38.18
C ASP A 198 21.38 5.94 -39.11
N LEU A 199 22.66 5.87 -39.46
CA LEU A 199 23.28 6.82 -40.40
C LEU A 199 22.69 6.72 -41.81
N ILE A 200 22.46 5.49 -42.29
CA ILE A 200 21.86 5.27 -43.61
C ILE A 200 20.42 5.79 -43.62
N LEU A 201 19.60 5.40 -42.64
CA LEU A 201 18.19 5.80 -42.62
C LEU A 201 18.03 7.31 -42.42
N SER A 202 18.82 7.93 -41.54
CA SER A 202 18.81 9.39 -41.37
C SER A 202 19.15 10.09 -42.68
N PHE A 203 20.16 9.60 -43.41
CA PHE A 203 20.50 10.15 -44.72
C PHE A 203 19.37 9.99 -45.75
N LEU A 204 18.71 8.82 -45.81
CA LEU A 204 17.60 8.59 -46.74
C LEU A 204 16.41 9.52 -46.44
N GLU A 205 16.12 9.74 -45.14
CA GLU A 205 15.09 10.67 -44.68
C GLU A 205 15.46 12.13 -45.01
N ASP A 206 16.71 12.54 -44.74
CA ASP A 206 17.20 13.89 -45.02
C ASP A 206 17.17 14.22 -46.52
N GLU A 207 17.42 13.22 -47.37
CA GLU A 207 17.33 13.32 -48.84
C GLU A 207 15.89 13.12 -49.37
N GLY A 208 14.94 12.73 -48.53
CA GLY A 208 13.54 12.49 -48.91
C GLY A 208 13.32 11.33 -49.88
N ILE A 209 14.16 10.29 -49.78
CA ILE A 209 14.16 9.10 -50.66
C ILE A 209 13.97 7.78 -49.88
N ASP A 210 13.64 7.87 -48.60
CA ASP A 210 13.33 6.75 -47.72
C ASP A 210 12.21 5.86 -48.28
N ASP A 211 11.08 6.45 -48.68
CA ASP A 211 9.94 5.73 -49.27
C ASP A 211 10.32 4.87 -50.48
N LYS A 212 11.35 5.29 -51.23
CA LYS A 212 11.81 4.60 -52.44
C LYS A 212 12.68 3.38 -52.12
N PHE A 213 13.52 3.49 -51.11
CA PHE A 213 14.56 2.50 -50.81
C PHE A 213 14.27 1.68 -49.55
N PHE A 214 13.14 1.92 -48.86
CA PHE A 214 12.81 1.28 -47.59
C PHE A 214 12.78 -0.26 -47.68
N ASP A 215 12.14 -0.82 -48.70
CA ASP A 215 12.06 -2.29 -48.86
C ASP A 215 13.45 -2.91 -49.10
N SER A 216 14.27 -2.28 -49.95
CA SER A 216 15.66 -2.69 -50.19
C SER A 216 16.55 -2.52 -48.96
N PHE A 217 16.28 -1.52 -48.12
CA PHE A 217 16.95 -1.28 -46.85
C PHE A 217 16.61 -2.38 -45.82
N LEU A 218 15.34 -2.77 -45.72
CA LEU A 218 14.92 -3.88 -44.85
C LEU A 218 15.56 -5.21 -45.26
N ASP A 219 15.57 -5.50 -46.56
CA ASP A 219 16.22 -6.69 -47.12
C ASP A 219 17.75 -6.67 -46.87
N TYR A 220 18.37 -5.49 -46.94
CA TYR A 220 19.78 -5.29 -46.60
C TYR A 220 20.08 -5.53 -45.11
N ILE A 221 19.20 -5.05 -44.22
CA ILE A 221 19.26 -5.34 -42.78
C ILE A 221 19.16 -6.84 -42.53
N ASP A 222 18.19 -7.51 -43.16
CA ASP A 222 17.93 -8.94 -42.96
C ASP A 222 19.12 -9.80 -43.38
N ARG A 223 19.78 -9.48 -44.51
CA ARG A 223 21.04 -10.14 -44.92
C ARG A 223 22.16 -9.92 -43.91
N GLY A 224 22.29 -8.69 -43.39
CA GLY A 224 23.26 -8.36 -42.37
C GLY A 224 23.07 -9.17 -41.09
N ILE A 225 21.84 -9.24 -40.58
CA ILE A 225 21.47 -10.02 -39.41
C ILE A 225 21.78 -11.51 -39.62
N ALA A 226 21.44 -12.07 -40.78
CA ALA A 226 21.75 -13.46 -41.10
C ALA A 226 23.26 -13.74 -41.12
N HIS A 227 24.05 -12.81 -41.66
CA HIS A 227 25.51 -12.89 -41.64
C HIS A 227 26.07 -12.85 -40.21
N HIS A 228 25.62 -11.92 -39.37
CA HIS A 228 26.07 -11.80 -37.98
C HIS A 228 25.64 -12.98 -37.11
N ALA A 229 24.45 -13.54 -37.34
CA ALA A 229 24.00 -14.75 -36.68
C ALA A 229 24.88 -15.96 -37.04
N HIS A 230 25.28 -16.07 -38.31
CA HIS A 230 26.22 -17.10 -38.75
C HIS A 230 27.61 -16.92 -38.12
N MET A 231 28.13 -15.68 -38.08
CA MET A 231 29.43 -15.37 -37.49
C MET A 231 29.47 -15.63 -35.97
N GLY A 232 28.43 -15.23 -35.24
CA GLY A 232 28.32 -15.50 -33.80
C GLY A 232 28.22 -16.99 -33.45
N ALA A 233 27.70 -17.81 -34.36
CA ALA A 233 27.59 -19.26 -34.18
C ALA A 233 28.86 -20.05 -34.58
N MET A 234 29.80 -19.44 -35.32
CA MET A 234 30.94 -20.15 -35.92
C MET A 234 32.30 -19.82 -35.28
N GLN A 235 32.39 -18.79 -34.41
CA GLN A 235 33.67 -18.19 -34.01
C GLN A 235 33.78 -18.02 -32.49
N GLY A 236 34.57 -18.88 -31.83
CA GLY A 236 35.30 -18.64 -30.56
C GLY A 236 34.55 -18.22 -29.28
N LEU A 237 33.25 -17.95 -29.34
CA LEU A 237 32.44 -17.53 -28.19
C LEU A 237 32.07 -18.75 -27.33
N SER A 238 31.98 -18.57 -26.00
CA SER A 238 31.47 -19.58 -25.09
C SER A 238 29.97 -19.85 -25.37
N ASP A 239 29.44 -21.02 -24.97
CA ASP A 239 28.03 -21.37 -25.19
C ASP A 239 27.05 -20.34 -24.58
N GLU A 240 27.46 -19.72 -23.47
CA GLU A 240 26.72 -18.68 -22.76
C GLU A 240 26.76 -17.35 -23.53
N ASP A 241 27.93 -16.97 -24.05
CA ASP A 241 28.10 -15.78 -24.90
C ASP A 241 27.40 -15.93 -26.27
N GLN A 242 27.39 -17.12 -26.85
CA GLN A 242 26.65 -17.41 -28.10
C GLN A 242 25.14 -17.25 -27.88
N THR A 243 24.63 -17.77 -26.77
CA THR A 243 23.22 -17.65 -26.40
C THR A 243 22.83 -16.19 -26.16
N GLN A 244 23.68 -15.43 -25.45
CA GLN A 244 23.45 -14.00 -25.20
C GLN A 244 23.55 -13.17 -26.49
N TYR A 245 24.52 -13.45 -27.36
CA TYR A 245 24.71 -12.78 -28.64
C TYR A 245 23.52 -13.00 -29.60
N LEU A 246 22.98 -14.23 -29.66
CA LEU A 246 21.80 -14.56 -30.46
C LEU A 246 20.51 -13.95 -29.87
N ARG A 247 20.37 -13.87 -28.55
CA ARG A 247 19.25 -13.16 -27.89
C ARG A 247 19.28 -11.66 -28.19
N HIS A 248 20.45 -11.02 -28.18
CA HIS A 248 20.62 -9.62 -28.56
C HIS A 248 20.26 -9.36 -30.04
N LEU A 249 20.61 -10.27 -30.95
CA LEU A 249 20.22 -10.24 -32.37
C LEU A 249 18.70 -10.41 -32.58
N LEU A 250 18.03 -11.20 -31.73
CA LEU A 250 16.57 -11.41 -31.81
C LEU A 250 15.80 -10.20 -31.24
N ALA A 251 16.24 -9.67 -30.10
CA ALA A 251 15.74 -8.43 -29.52
C ALA A 251 15.89 -7.24 -30.47
N PHE A 252 16.98 -7.22 -31.25
CA PHE A 252 17.29 -6.22 -32.26
C PHE A 252 16.25 -6.16 -33.40
N LYS A 253 15.97 -7.29 -34.08
CA LYS A 253 15.08 -7.29 -35.25
C LYS A 253 13.68 -6.78 -34.91
N THR A 254 13.17 -7.11 -33.72
CA THR A 254 11.84 -6.72 -33.27
C THR A 254 11.78 -5.36 -32.57
N GLY A 255 12.87 -4.90 -31.94
CA GLY A 255 12.88 -3.66 -31.14
C GLY A 255 13.40 -2.42 -31.87
N TYR A 256 14.37 -2.56 -32.78
CA TYR A 256 15.03 -1.40 -33.40
C TYR A 256 14.24 -0.80 -34.58
N ILE A 257 13.67 -1.65 -35.43
CA ILE A 257 12.86 -1.23 -36.60
C ILE A 257 11.59 -0.50 -36.12
N GLU A 258 11.04 -0.89 -34.97
CA GLU A 258 9.78 -0.36 -34.46
C GLU A 258 9.96 0.87 -33.54
N HIS A 259 11.14 1.07 -32.91
CA HIS A 259 11.34 2.08 -31.86
C HIS A 259 12.70 2.82 -31.89
N ARG A 260 13.25 3.07 -33.09
CA ARG A 260 14.54 3.73 -33.40
C ARG A 260 14.96 4.89 -32.49
N ALA A 261 14.06 5.83 -32.18
CA ALA A 261 14.37 7.03 -31.42
C ALA A 261 14.85 6.77 -29.97
N LEU A 262 14.43 5.65 -29.37
CA LEU A 262 14.73 5.28 -27.98
C LEU A 262 16.08 4.54 -27.83
N VAL A 263 16.47 3.77 -28.85
CA VAL A 263 17.75 3.04 -28.86
C VAL A 263 18.92 3.96 -29.19
N ARG A 264 18.71 4.95 -30.09
CA ARG A 264 19.73 5.91 -30.56
C ARG A 264 20.43 6.70 -29.44
N GLN A 265 19.78 6.90 -28.29
CA GLN A 265 20.30 7.73 -27.19
C GLN A 265 20.90 6.94 -26.03
N LYS A 266 20.80 5.61 -26.01
CA LYS A 266 21.21 4.78 -24.85
C LYS A 266 22.62 4.23 -24.99
N SER A 267 23.38 4.26 -23.89
CA SER A 267 24.71 3.69 -23.77
C SER A 267 24.68 2.17 -23.62
N LYS A 268 25.84 1.51 -23.83
CA LYS A 268 26.01 0.06 -23.63
C LYS A 268 25.59 -0.39 -22.22
N SER A 269 25.91 0.41 -21.20
CA SER A 269 25.57 0.15 -19.80
C SER A 269 24.08 0.23 -19.49
N GLU A 270 23.32 0.98 -20.30
CA GLU A 270 21.87 1.12 -20.12
C GLU A 270 21.08 0.02 -20.86
N LEU A 271 21.63 -0.50 -21.97
CA LEU A 271 20.96 -1.50 -22.79
C LEU A 271 21.20 -2.94 -22.29
N LEU A 272 22.39 -3.26 -21.76
CA LEU A 272 22.73 -4.63 -21.33
C LEU A 272 21.75 -5.19 -20.27
N PRO A 273 21.45 -4.47 -19.17
CA PRO A 273 20.58 -5.01 -18.12
C PRO A 273 19.11 -5.20 -18.58
N LEU A 274 18.64 -4.35 -19.50
CA LEU A 274 17.31 -4.47 -20.10
C LEU A 274 17.21 -5.72 -20.99
N LEU A 275 18.26 -6.00 -21.75
CA LEU A 275 18.35 -7.16 -22.63
C LEU A 275 18.53 -8.48 -21.87
N GLU A 276 19.20 -8.46 -20.72
CA GLU A 276 19.42 -9.63 -19.87
C GLU A 276 18.14 -10.11 -19.16
N LYS A 277 17.22 -9.19 -18.85
CA LYS A 277 15.99 -9.49 -18.08
C LYS A 277 14.75 -9.72 -18.96
N ALA A 278 14.80 -9.33 -20.24
CA ALA A 278 13.65 -9.40 -21.13
C ALA A 278 13.30 -10.84 -21.54
N ARG A 279 12.05 -11.24 -21.30
CA ARG A 279 11.47 -12.54 -21.72
C ARG A 279 10.46 -12.38 -22.86
N THR A 280 9.88 -11.20 -23.03
CA THR A 280 8.93 -10.88 -24.11
C THR A 280 9.33 -9.60 -24.86
N LYS A 281 8.73 -9.37 -26.04
CA LYS A 281 8.92 -8.12 -26.81
C LYS A 281 8.54 -6.86 -25.98
N SER A 282 7.52 -6.98 -25.13
CA SER A 282 7.00 -5.89 -24.29
C SER A 282 7.92 -5.53 -23.10
N ASP A 283 8.87 -6.41 -22.76
CA ASP A 283 9.84 -6.23 -21.67
C ASP A 283 11.01 -5.31 -22.11
N LEU A 284 11.26 -5.17 -23.42
CA LEU A 284 12.38 -4.38 -23.95
C LEU A 284 12.01 -2.91 -24.16
N LEU A 285 10.86 -2.66 -24.77
CA LEU A 285 10.28 -1.32 -24.94
C LEU A 285 8.74 -1.44 -24.96
N PRO A 286 8.02 -0.60 -24.20
CA PRO A 286 6.58 -0.44 -24.38
C PRO A 286 6.27 -0.03 -25.82
N PRO A 287 5.19 -0.54 -26.44
CA PRO A 287 4.71 -0.06 -27.73
C PRO A 287 4.46 1.47 -27.79
N ASP A 288 4.36 2.13 -26.63
CA ASP A 288 3.99 3.54 -26.47
C ASP A 288 5.03 4.42 -25.75
N GLY A 289 6.22 3.91 -25.43
CA GLY A 289 7.35 4.70 -24.91
C GLY A 289 7.29 5.18 -23.45
N ARG A 290 6.33 4.71 -22.64
CA ARG A 290 6.18 5.14 -21.22
C ARG A 290 7.25 4.56 -20.27
N PRO A 291 7.70 5.30 -19.24
CA PRO A 291 8.56 4.77 -18.16
C PRO A 291 7.98 3.54 -17.47
N ILE A 292 8.82 2.54 -17.19
CA ILE A 292 8.45 1.32 -16.48
C ILE A 292 8.78 1.49 -14.98
N LEU A 293 7.79 1.29 -14.12
CA LEU A 293 7.94 1.20 -12.68
C LEU A 293 8.51 -0.18 -12.32
N PRO A 294 9.57 -0.27 -11.50
CA PRO A 294 10.13 -1.53 -11.03
C PRO A 294 9.24 -2.11 -9.92
N LEU A 295 8.03 -2.52 -10.31
CA LEU A 295 6.94 -2.96 -9.46
C LEU A 295 6.13 -4.03 -10.21
N SER A 296 5.99 -5.20 -9.61
CA SER A 296 5.11 -6.27 -10.12
C SER A 296 3.72 -6.11 -9.50
N VAL A 297 2.67 -6.14 -10.32
CA VAL A 297 1.28 -6.18 -9.82
C VAL A 297 0.84 -7.64 -9.78
N ILE A 298 0.34 -8.10 -8.64
CA ILE A 298 -0.22 -9.46 -8.52
C ILE A 298 -1.72 -9.39 -8.24
N VAL A 299 -2.48 -10.24 -8.93
CA VAL A 299 -3.92 -10.37 -8.75
C VAL A 299 -4.35 -11.83 -8.84
N LYS A 300 -5.21 -12.26 -7.92
CA LYS A 300 -5.80 -13.61 -7.91
C LYS A 300 -7.25 -13.54 -8.38
N THR A 301 -7.64 -14.41 -9.30
CA THR A 301 -9.02 -14.52 -9.83
C THR A 301 -9.56 -15.94 -9.69
N PHE A 302 -10.89 -16.07 -9.55
CA PHE A 302 -11.61 -17.36 -9.55
C PHE A 302 -13.05 -17.16 -10.01
N LEU A 303 -13.44 -17.76 -11.14
CA LEU A 303 -14.82 -17.72 -11.69
C LEU A 303 -15.40 -16.30 -11.95
N ARG A 304 -14.56 -15.33 -12.33
CA ARG A 304 -14.96 -13.91 -12.40
C ARG A 304 -14.42 -13.14 -13.62
N PRO A 305 -14.68 -13.59 -14.86
CA PRO A 305 -14.08 -13.01 -16.06
C PRO A 305 -14.43 -11.53 -16.29
N GLN A 306 -15.67 -11.10 -16.02
CA GLN A 306 -16.06 -9.70 -16.21
C GLN A 306 -15.42 -8.76 -15.17
N ILE A 307 -15.17 -9.26 -13.96
CA ILE A 307 -14.56 -8.51 -12.87
C ILE A 307 -13.07 -8.34 -13.15
N LEU A 308 -12.40 -9.42 -13.55
CA LEU A 308 -11.01 -9.39 -14.01
C LEU A 308 -10.82 -8.45 -15.21
N GLU A 309 -11.72 -8.49 -16.20
CA GLU A 309 -11.69 -7.57 -17.35
C GLU A 309 -11.69 -6.11 -16.89
N ARG A 310 -12.59 -5.75 -15.97
CA ARG A 310 -12.71 -4.40 -15.42
C ARG A 310 -11.47 -3.96 -14.67
N PHE A 311 -10.90 -4.83 -13.83
CA PHE A 311 -9.64 -4.55 -13.13
C PHE A 311 -8.52 -4.26 -14.14
N LEU A 312 -8.31 -5.13 -15.12
CA LEU A 312 -7.24 -4.96 -16.12
C LEU A 312 -7.43 -3.70 -16.98
N LEU A 313 -8.67 -3.35 -17.34
CA LEU A 313 -8.97 -2.11 -18.04
C LEU A 313 -8.67 -0.87 -17.16
N SER A 314 -8.90 -0.94 -15.85
CA SER A 314 -8.52 0.14 -14.93
C SER A 314 -7.00 0.30 -14.80
N VAL A 315 -6.26 -0.81 -14.81
CA VAL A 315 -4.79 -0.79 -14.81
C VAL A 315 -4.27 -0.12 -16.08
N GLY A 316 -4.78 -0.48 -17.26
CA GLY A 316 -4.36 0.16 -18.52
C GLY A 316 -4.74 1.63 -18.60
N HIS A 317 -5.88 2.01 -18.03
CA HIS A 317 -6.27 3.41 -17.91
C HIS A 317 -5.32 4.21 -17.00
N TYR A 318 -4.97 3.64 -15.84
CA TYR A 318 -4.01 4.22 -14.89
C TYR A 318 -2.66 4.46 -15.56
N GLU A 319 -2.09 3.42 -16.20
CA GLU A 319 -0.83 3.49 -16.93
C GLU A 319 -0.85 4.61 -17.99
N GLN A 320 -1.95 4.74 -18.72
CA GLN A 320 -2.12 5.79 -19.72
C GLN A 320 -2.22 7.19 -19.12
N ARG A 321 -2.93 7.37 -18.02
CA ARG A 321 -3.19 8.70 -17.43
C ARG A 321 -2.02 9.21 -16.61
N ARG A 322 -1.32 8.33 -15.89
CA ARG A 322 -0.10 8.66 -15.13
C ARG A 322 1.16 8.65 -16.00
N GLY A 323 1.07 8.17 -17.23
CA GLY A 323 2.20 8.12 -18.16
C GLY A 323 3.30 7.18 -17.65
N VAL A 324 2.91 6.06 -17.03
CA VAL A 324 3.82 5.03 -16.50
C VAL A 324 3.33 3.64 -16.93
N ARG A 325 4.15 2.62 -16.75
CA ARG A 325 3.76 1.21 -16.87
C ARG A 325 4.25 0.41 -15.68
N PHE A 326 3.52 -0.60 -15.27
CA PHE A 326 4.03 -1.65 -14.40
C PHE A 326 4.99 -2.55 -15.18
N SER A 327 5.99 -3.10 -14.51
CA SER A 327 6.94 -4.04 -15.15
C SER A 327 6.19 -5.27 -15.67
N GLU A 328 5.27 -5.78 -14.85
CA GLU A 328 4.44 -6.94 -15.16
C GLU A 328 3.16 -6.95 -14.32
N ILE A 329 2.13 -7.63 -14.84
CA ILE A 329 0.86 -7.88 -14.16
C ILE A 329 0.64 -9.40 -14.16
N LEU A 330 0.77 -10.03 -12.99
CA LEU A 330 0.62 -11.46 -12.83
C LEU A 330 -0.81 -11.80 -12.40
N VAL A 331 -1.52 -12.53 -13.24
CA VAL A 331 -2.89 -13.01 -12.99
C VAL A 331 -2.82 -14.48 -12.61
N GLY A 332 -3.09 -14.81 -11.34
CA GLY A 332 -3.21 -16.18 -10.87
C GLY A 332 -4.65 -16.67 -10.96
N ASP A 333 -4.91 -17.64 -11.81
CA ASP A 333 -6.23 -18.16 -12.13
C ASP A 333 -6.35 -19.64 -11.75
N ASP A 334 -7.17 -19.93 -10.75
CA ASP A 334 -7.50 -21.30 -10.32
C ASP A 334 -8.96 -21.67 -10.65
N SER A 335 -9.53 -21.02 -11.68
CA SER A 335 -10.86 -21.34 -12.20
C SER A 335 -10.88 -22.74 -12.85
N PRO A 336 -12.04 -23.41 -12.91
CA PRO A 336 -12.21 -24.62 -13.72
C PRO A 336 -11.88 -24.34 -15.18
N ALA A 337 -11.33 -25.34 -15.90
CA ALA A 337 -10.83 -25.18 -17.28
C ALA A 337 -11.82 -24.50 -18.26
N VAL A 338 -13.12 -24.75 -18.12
CA VAL A 338 -14.18 -24.14 -18.96
C VAL A 338 -14.26 -22.61 -18.78
N GLU A 339 -13.92 -22.12 -17.60
CA GLU A 339 -14.00 -20.71 -17.20
C GLU A 339 -12.64 -19.99 -17.34
N VAL A 340 -11.52 -20.73 -17.35
CA VAL A 340 -10.20 -20.20 -17.73
C VAL A 340 -10.27 -19.56 -19.12
N ALA A 341 -10.93 -20.22 -20.07
CA ALA A 341 -11.16 -19.65 -21.41
C ALA A 341 -11.94 -18.33 -21.39
N ALA A 342 -12.78 -18.09 -20.37
CA ALA A 342 -13.49 -16.81 -20.20
C ALA A 342 -12.57 -15.73 -19.64
N ASN A 343 -11.69 -16.07 -18.70
CA ASN A 343 -10.66 -15.15 -18.20
C ASN A 343 -9.63 -14.80 -19.28
N GLU A 344 -9.24 -15.76 -20.13
CA GLU A 344 -8.39 -15.51 -21.29
C GLU A 344 -9.03 -14.49 -22.26
N ARG A 345 -10.35 -14.59 -22.50
CA ARG A 345 -11.08 -13.60 -23.30
C ARG A 345 -11.07 -12.21 -22.66
N ALA A 346 -11.20 -12.14 -21.34
CA ALA A 346 -11.12 -10.88 -20.60
C ALA A 346 -9.71 -10.24 -20.72
N ILE A 347 -8.66 -11.04 -20.53
CA ILE A 347 -7.26 -10.62 -20.70
C ILE A 347 -7.01 -10.16 -22.14
N LYS A 348 -7.49 -10.94 -23.13
CA LYS A 348 -7.39 -10.57 -24.54
C LYS A 348 -8.06 -9.22 -24.80
N LYS A 349 -9.27 -9.01 -24.30
CA LYS A 349 -10.00 -7.75 -24.49
C LYS A 349 -9.28 -6.57 -23.83
N ALA A 350 -8.72 -6.74 -22.63
CA ALA A 350 -7.92 -5.71 -22.00
C ALA A 350 -6.68 -5.35 -22.84
N ARG A 351 -5.97 -6.35 -23.39
CA ARG A 351 -4.86 -6.13 -24.35
C ARG A 351 -5.31 -5.48 -25.65
N ASP A 352 -6.49 -5.83 -26.17
CA ASP A 352 -7.03 -5.21 -27.39
C ASP A 352 -7.31 -3.71 -27.17
N PHE A 353 -7.77 -3.31 -25.98
CA PHE A 353 -7.99 -1.91 -25.61
C PHE A 353 -6.70 -1.17 -25.24
N TYR A 354 -5.82 -1.83 -24.50
CA TYR A 354 -4.55 -1.30 -24.02
C TYR A 354 -3.41 -2.26 -24.42
N PRO A 355 -2.90 -2.16 -25.67
CA PRO A 355 -1.86 -3.06 -26.18
C PRO A 355 -0.55 -3.02 -25.39
N HIS A 356 -0.37 -2.00 -24.55
CA HIS A 356 0.78 -1.84 -23.68
C HIS A 356 0.66 -2.60 -22.35
N LEU A 357 -0.44 -3.31 -22.05
CA LEU A 357 -0.51 -4.08 -20.80
C LEU A 357 0.40 -5.32 -20.83
N ASN A 358 1.34 -5.43 -19.89
CA ASN A 358 2.25 -6.59 -19.77
C ASN A 358 1.69 -7.67 -18.83
N ILE A 359 0.65 -8.36 -19.28
CA ILE A 359 -0.07 -9.35 -18.46
C ILE A 359 0.55 -10.74 -18.63
N HIS A 360 0.80 -11.45 -17.54
CA HIS A 360 1.14 -12.87 -17.51
C HIS A 360 0.01 -13.66 -16.83
N HIS A 361 -0.54 -14.64 -17.53
CA HIS A 361 -1.65 -15.46 -17.03
C HIS A 361 -1.11 -16.80 -16.55
N HIS A 362 -1.20 -17.03 -15.24
CA HIS A 362 -0.77 -18.26 -14.59
C HIS A 362 -2.01 -19.09 -14.24
N VAL A 363 -2.20 -20.20 -14.95
CA VAL A 363 -3.30 -21.14 -14.69
C VAL A 363 -2.82 -22.21 -13.71
N TYR A 364 -3.55 -22.38 -12.61
CA TYR A 364 -3.25 -23.34 -11.56
C TYR A 364 -4.26 -24.48 -11.52
N GLU A 365 -4.03 -25.44 -10.62
CA GLU A 365 -5.02 -26.46 -10.31
C GLU A 365 -6.32 -25.83 -9.80
N GLU A 366 -7.47 -26.43 -10.11
CA GLU A 366 -8.78 -25.86 -9.75
C GLU A 366 -8.88 -25.66 -8.22
N ASN A 367 -9.24 -24.44 -7.82
CA ASN A 367 -9.54 -24.07 -6.43
C ASN A 367 -8.41 -24.35 -5.42
N ILE A 368 -7.16 -24.04 -5.79
CA ILE A 368 -6.03 -24.05 -4.83
C ILE A 368 -6.22 -23.07 -3.67
N GLY A 369 -7.09 -22.07 -3.81
CA GLY A 369 -7.40 -21.10 -2.76
C GLY A 369 -6.63 -19.79 -2.89
N LEU A 370 -7.00 -18.79 -2.08
CA LEU A 370 -6.45 -17.44 -2.18
C LEU A 370 -4.99 -17.36 -1.69
N SER A 371 -4.68 -17.98 -0.54
CA SER A 371 -3.34 -18.02 0.06
C SER A 371 -2.30 -18.66 -0.86
N ASP A 372 -2.56 -19.87 -1.37
CA ASP A 372 -1.63 -20.58 -2.25
C ASP A 372 -1.40 -19.81 -3.56
N GLY A 373 -2.48 -19.30 -4.17
CA GLY A 373 -2.37 -18.45 -5.35
C GLY A 373 -1.48 -17.22 -5.14
N ARG A 374 -1.67 -16.49 -4.04
CA ARG A 374 -0.84 -15.32 -3.69
C ARG A 374 0.63 -15.72 -3.48
N ASN A 375 0.88 -16.79 -2.73
CA ASN A 375 2.23 -17.29 -2.46
C ASN A 375 2.97 -17.71 -3.74
N ARG A 376 2.29 -18.33 -4.70
CA ARG A 376 2.87 -18.69 -5.99
C ARG A 376 3.17 -17.45 -6.83
N LEU A 377 2.24 -16.50 -6.93
CA LEU A 377 2.45 -15.24 -7.66
C LEU A 377 3.63 -14.41 -7.10
N VAL A 378 3.79 -14.35 -5.77
CA VAL A 378 4.94 -13.68 -5.14
C VAL A 378 6.27 -14.31 -5.59
N LYS A 379 6.32 -15.64 -5.72
CA LYS A 379 7.53 -16.34 -6.17
C LYS A 379 7.82 -16.06 -7.65
N GLU A 380 6.79 -16.00 -8.49
CA GLU A 380 6.89 -15.72 -9.92
C GLU A 380 7.26 -14.26 -10.24
N ALA A 381 6.90 -13.31 -9.37
CA ALA A 381 7.24 -11.89 -9.52
C ALA A 381 8.76 -11.67 -9.65
N ARG A 382 9.14 -10.79 -10.58
CA ARG A 382 10.51 -10.47 -10.95
C ARG A 382 11.05 -9.25 -10.23
N GLU A 383 10.19 -8.31 -9.86
CA GLU A 383 10.58 -7.07 -9.20
C GLU A 383 10.70 -7.24 -7.68
N ASP A 384 11.55 -6.42 -7.06
CA ASP A 384 11.77 -6.45 -5.61
C ASP A 384 10.56 -5.93 -4.81
N PHE A 385 9.65 -5.21 -5.48
CA PHE A 385 8.42 -4.69 -4.88
C PHE A 385 7.20 -5.26 -5.58
N ILE A 386 6.18 -5.57 -4.77
CA ILE A 386 4.90 -6.13 -5.22
C ILE A 386 3.77 -5.21 -4.79
N LEU A 387 2.87 -4.89 -5.71
CA LEU A 387 1.55 -4.33 -5.40
C LEU A 387 0.51 -5.46 -5.39
N LEU A 388 -0.06 -5.73 -4.21
CA LEU A 388 -1.14 -6.69 -4.05
C LEU A 388 -2.49 -6.04 -4.36
N CYS A 389 -3.26 -6.64 -5.27
CA CYS A 389 -4.63 -6.23 -5.61
C CYS A 389 -5.59 -7.42 -5.60
N ASP A 390 -6.82 -7.21 -5.13
CA ASP A 390 -7.93 -8.13 -5.39
C ASP A 390 -8.59 -7.81 -6.75
N ASP A 391 -9.22 -8.81 -7.38
CA ASP A 391 -9.77 -8.68 -8.74
C ASP A 391 -10.97 -7.73 -8.85
N ASP A 392 -11.64 -7.41 -7.74
CA ASP A 392 -12.81 -6.51 -7.68
C ASP A 392 -12.45 -5.05 -7.37
N PHE A 393 -11.16 -4.72 -7.44
CA PHE A 393 -10.64 -3.36 -7.35
C PHE A 393 -10.62 -2.64 -8.70
N ILE A 394 -10.61 -1.31 -8.64
CA ILE A 394 -10.45 -0.40 -9.78
C ILE A 394 -9.33 0.59 -9.41
N LEU A 395 -8.23 0.53 -10.13
CA LEU A 395 -7.11 1.43 -9.93
C LEU A 395 -7.50 2.85 -10.36
N ASP A 396 -7.48 3.78 -9.40
CA ASP A 396 -7.87 5.17 -9.66
C ASP A 396 -6.69 5.96 -10.22
N GLU A 397 -6.92 6.79 -11.23
CA GLU A 397 -5.87 7.58 -11.89
C GLU A 397 -5.22 8.61 -10.96
N ASP A 398 -5.89 8.99 -9.88
CA ASP A 398 -5.37 9.91 -8.87
C ASP A 398 -4.44 9.24 -7.84
N ALA A 399 -4.36 7.90 -7.81
CA ALA A 399 -3.55 7.19 -6.81
C ALA A 399 -2.04 7.37 -7.07
N ASP A 400 -1.28 7.75 -6.03
CA ASP A 400 0.16 8.00 -6.17
C ASP A 400 1.02 6.76 -5.83
N ILE A 401 0.93 5.76 -6.70
CA ILE A 401 1.73 4.53 -6.61
C ILE A 401 3.24 4.81 -6.74
N PRO A 402 3.73 5.73 -7.60
CA PRO A 402 5.14 6.12 -7.62
C PRO A 402 5.64 6.66 -6.27
N ALA A 403 4.87 7.53 -5.61
CA ALA A 403 5.23 8.05 -4.28
C ALA A 403 5.23 6.93 -3.22
N ALA A 404 4.22 6.05 -3.24
CA ALA A 404 4.16 4.90 -2.33
C ALA A 404 5.37 3.95 -2.50
N LEU A 405 5.80 3.73 -3.75
CA LEU A 405 7.02 2.97 -4.06
C LEU A 405 8.27 3.67 -3.54
N GLY A 406 8.31 5.01 -3.57
CA GLY A 406 9.34 5.81 -2.94
C GLY A 406 9.44 5.56 -1.44
N VAL A 407 8.32 5.63 -0.72
CA VAL A 407 8.25 5.37 0.73
C VAL A 407 8.73 3.95 1.07
N ALA A 408 8.33 2.94 0.28
CA ALA A 408 8.80 1.57 0.50
C ALA A 408 10.31 1.41 0.26
N LYS A 409 10.87 2.11 -0.73
CA LYS A 409 12.31 2.08 -1.05
C LYS A 409 13.20 2.74 0.01
N GLU A 410 12.65 3.65 0.83
CA GLU A 410 13.39 4.20 1.97
C GLU A 410 13.72 3.13 3.02
N GLY A 411 13.02 1.99 3.01
CA GLY A 411 13.28 0.85 3.89
C GLY A 411 12.79 1.00 5.33
N LYS A 412 12.09 2.11 5.64
CA LYS A 412 11.49 2.33 6.98
C LYS A 412 10.34 1.36 7.27
N TYR A 413 9.57 1.00 6.24
CA TYR A 413 8.41 0.11 6.31
C TYR A 413 8.56 -1.01 5.28
N GLN A 414 8.25 -2.25 5.67
CA GLN A 414 8.25 -3.39 4.75
C GLN A 414 6.95 -3.49 3.94
N LEU A 415 5.86 -2.95 4.48
CA LEU A 415 4.55 -2.87 3.83
C LEU A 415 4.02 -1.44 3.89
N VAL A 416 3.57 -0.91 2.75
CA VAL A 416 2.94 0.41 2.61
C VAL A 416 1.53 0.20 2.07
N GLY A 417 0.53 0.32 2.94
CA GLY A 417 -0.87 0.07 2.63
C GLY A 417 -1.61 1.27 2.10
N GLY A 418 -2.61 0.98 1.27
CA GLY A 418 -3.57 1.95 0.79
C GLY A 418 -4.96 1.73 1.34
N TRP A 419 -5.92 2.51 0.83
CA TRP A 419 -7.30 2.58 1.30
C TRP A 419 -8.29 2.56 0.12
N LEU A 420 -9.55 2.24 0.38
CA LEU A 420 -10.60 2.25 -0.62
C LEU A 420 -11.22 3.65 -0.77
N LYS A 421 -11.36 4.15 -2.00
CA LYS A 421 -12.11 5.35 -2.36
C LYS A 421 -13.51 4.93 -2.83
N ASN A 422 -14.53 5.25 -2.04
CA ASN A 422 -15.93 4.84 -2.22
C ASN A 422 -16.82 5.99 -2.73
N ASN A 423 -18.15 5.89 -2.54
CA ASN A 423 -19.20 6.73 -3.13
C ASN A 423 -18.91 8.24 -3.18
N TYR A 424 -19.09 8.82 -4.37
CA TYR A 424 -19.14 10.27 -4.55
C TYR A 424 -20.45 10.84 -4.01
N ASN A 425 -20.35 11.73 -3.02
CA ASN A 425 -21.45 12.51 -2.50
C ASN A 425 -21.75 13.69 -3.43
N GLN A 426 -22.83 13.58 -4.20
CA GLN A 426 -23.24 14.59 -5.17
C GLN A 426 -23.66 15.93 -4.55
N LYS A 427 -23.95 15.98 -3.23
CA LYS A 427 -24.40 17.22 -2.57
C LYS A 427 -23.26 18.16 -2.19
N ASP A 428 -22.09 17.64 -1.86
CA ASP A 428 -20.94 18.42 -1.41
C ASP A 428 -19.68 18.21 -2.26
N GLY A 429 -19.73 17.31 -3.24
CA GLY A 429 -18.61 17.01 -4.13
C GLY A 429 -17.49 16.18 -3.49
N SER A 430 -17.72 15.61 -2.31
CA SER A 430 -16.74 14.76 -1.61
C SER A 430 -16.85 13.29 -2.02
N PHE A 431 -15.76 12.54 -1.92
CA PHE A 431 -15.79 11.08 -1.96
C PHE A 431 -15.85 10.54 -0.53
N SER A 432 -16.64 9.50 -0.27
CA SER A 432 -16.48 8.72 0.95
C SER A 432 -15.24 7.86 0.78
N TYR A 433 -14.40 7.83 1.79
CA TYR A 433 -13.19 7.03 1.76
C TYR A 433 -13.20 6.01 2.90
N TRP A 434 -12.55 4.88 2.68
CA TRP A 434 -12.52 3.72 3.57
C TRP A 434 -11.08 3.21 3.66
N GLY A 435 -10.34 3.65 4.67
CA GLY A 435 -9.11 2.96 5.07
C GLY A 435 -9.42 1.99 6.18
N ALA A 436 -8.86 0.77 6.16
CA ALA A 436 -8.73 -0.02 7.37
C ALA A 436 -7.26 -0.08 7.69
N TYR A 437 -6.85 0.73 8.65
CA TYR A 437 -5.63 0.49 9.40
C TYR A 437 -6.04 0.04 10.79
N GLY A 438 -5.19 -0.73 11.42
CA GLY A 438 -5.59 -1.37 12.65
C GLY A 438 -4.43 -1.79 13.51
N LYS A 439 -4.76 -1.99 14.78
CA LYS A 439 -3.86 -2.60 15.74
C LYS A 439 -4.38 -3.98 16.08
N ILE A 440 -3.45 -4.91 16.21
CA ILE A 440 -3.72 -6.26 16.66
C ILE A 440 -3.34 -6.31 18.13
N SER A 441 -4.18 -6.88 18.97
CA SER A 441 -3.85 -7.16 20.38
C SER A 441 -4.21 -8.59 20.70
N GLU A 442 -3.68 -9.08 21.81
CA GLU A 442 -3.94 -10.43 22.24
C GLU A 442 -4.00 -10.55 23.76
N THR A 443 -4.67 -11.61 24.20
CA THR A 443 -4.64 -12.19 25.54
C THR A 443 -4.23 -13.66 25.39
N ASP A 444 -4.12 -14.39 26.50
CA ASP A 444 -3.86 -15.84 26.46
C ASP A 444 -4.90 -16.62 25.64
N GLU A 445 -6.15 -16.13 25.58
CA GLU A 445 -7.25 -16.85 24.93
C GLU A 445 -7.74 -16.23 23.64
N GLU A 446 -7.47 -14.95 23.39
CA GLU A 446 -8.14 -14.18 22.34
C GLU A 446 -7.20 -13.25 21.60
N VAL A 447 -7.35 -13.16 20.28
CA VAL A 447 -6.75 -12.10 19.45
C VAL A 447 -7.82 -11.10 19.04
N ILE A 448 -7.54 -9.81 19.17
CA ILE A 448 -8.46 -8.71 18.90
C ILE A 448 -7.84 -7.81 17.83
N ILE A 449 -8.51 -7.67 16.70
CA ILE A 449 -8.09 -6.81 15.58
C ILE A 449 -9.02 -5.59 15.58
N ASN A 450 -8.47 -4.43 15.94
CA ASN A 450 -9.19 -3.16 15.93
C ASN A 450 -8.93 -2.47 14.60
N ILE A 451 -9.97 -2.36 13.78
CA ILE A 451 -9.96 -1.73 12.48
C ILE A 451 -10.63 -0.37 12.61
N ASN A 452 -9.87 0.69 12.36
CA ASN A 452 -10.35 2.05 12.33
C ASN A 452 -10.58 2.49 10.89
N GLU A 453 -11.77 3.05 10.61
CA GLU A 453 -12.13 3.67 9.34
C GLU A 453 -12.30 5.18 9.54
N GLN A 454 -11.18 5.92 9.54
CA GLN A 454 -11.15 7.39 9.63
C GLN A 454 -10.80 8.02 8.27
N ALA A 455 -11.14 9.31 8.12
CA ALA A 455 -10.72 10.08 6.95
C ALA A 455 -9.21 10.33 7.02
N ILE A 456 -8.51 10.01 5.93
CA ILE A 456 -7.06 10.16 5.81
C ILE A 456 -6.78 11.34 4.90
N GLY A 457 -5.90 12.23 5.35
CA GLY A 457 -5.42 13.37 4.59
C GLY A 457 -4.56 12.97 3.39
N ALA A 458 -4.43 13.87 2.43
CA ALA A 458 -3.70 13.62 1.19
C ALA A 458 -2.20 13.40 1.41
N ASP A 459 -1.62 13.80 2.55
CA ASP A 459 -0.17 13.69 2.84
C ASP A 459 0.13 12.77 4.03
N ASP A 460 -0.86 12.03 4.51
CA ASP A 460 -0.76 11.29 5.76
C ASP A 460 0.07 10.00 5.60
N LEU A 461 0.86 9.69 6.63
CA LEU A 461 1.62 8.44 6.75
C LEU A 461 1.60 7.98 8.21
N PHE A 462 0.89 6.90 8.51
CA PHE A 462 0.69 6.39 9.86
C PHE A 462 1.15 4.95 10.02
N GLU A 463 1.80 4.62 11.13
CA GLU A 463 2.15 3.23 11.43
C GLU A 463 0.90 2.39 11.70
N SER A 464 0.90 1.16 11.19
CA SER A 464 -0.21 0.22 11.34
C SER A 464 0.32 -1.20 11.52
N GLU A 465 -0.40 -2.02 12.28
CA GLU A 465 -0.10 -3.45 12.45
C GLU A 465 -0.99 -4.32 11.54
N TYR A 466 -1.99 -3.72 10.91
CA TYR A 466 -2.94 -4.39 10.03
C TYR A 466 -3.25 -3.48 8.84
N LEU A 467 -3.15 -4.01 7.62
CA LEU A 467 -3.50 -3.27 6.39
C LEU A 467 -4.62 -4.00 5.64
N LEU A 468 -5.27 -3.29 4.73
CA LEU A 468 -6.22 -3.89 3.79
C LEU A 468 -5.55 -4.86 2.82
N ASN A 469 -6.34 -5.59 2.03
CA ASN A 469 -5.86 -6.37 0.87
C ASN A 469 -5.35 -5.48 -0.29
N PHE A 470 -4.82 -4.29 0.00
CA PHE A 470 -4.26 -3.35 -0.96
C PHE A 470 -3.04 -2.68 -0.35
N PHE A 471 -1.85 -3.20 -0.66
CA PHE A 471 -0.59 -2.67 -0.17
C PHE A 471 0.56 -2.98 -1.12
N LEU A 472 1.57 -2.15 -1.05
CA LEU A 472 2.88 -2.36 -1.65
C LEU A 472 3.78 -3.04 -0.62
N ALA A 473 4.51 -4.07 -1.01
CA ALA A 473 5.38 -4.83 -0.11
C ALA A 473 6.73 -5.13 -0.74
N ASP A 474 7.76 -5.21 0.11
CA ASP A 474 9.02 -5.87 -0.23
C ASP A 474 8.74 -7.36 -0.52
N ARG A 475 9.14 -7.82 -1.71
CA ARG A 475 8.98 -9.20 -2.15
C ARG A 475 9.71 -10.19 -1.24
N ALA A 476 10.92 -9.86 -0.77
CA ALA A 476 11.68 -10.73 0.13
C ALA A 476 10.93 -10.91 1.46
N CYS A 477 10.27 -9.86 1.95
CA CYS A 477 9.41 -9.92 3.13
C CYS A 477 8.24 -10.91 2.93
N LEU A 478 7.55 -10.85 1.78
CA LEU A 478 6.46 -11.78 1.49
C LEU A 478 6.93 -13.23 1.31
N ILE A 479 8.10 -13.45 0.70
CA ILE A 479 8.70 -14.79 0.57
C ILE A 479 9.03 -15.40 1.93
N ALA A 480 9.57 -14.60 2.84
CA ALA A 480 9.90 -15.04 4.19
C ALA A 480 8.65 -15.30 5.05
N ASN A 481 7.50 -14.73 4.67
CA ASN A 481 6.27 -14.76 5.47
C ASN A 481 5.03 -15.17 4.65
N PRO A 482 5.01 -16.34 4.01
CA PRO A 482 3.90 -16.74 3.14
C PRO A 482 2.56 -16.87 3.90
N TRP A 483 1.44 -16.58 3.23
CA TRP A 483 0.10 -16.86 3.78
C TRP A 483 -0.06 -18.36 4.11
N ASP A 484 -0.84 -18.73 5.13
CA ASP A 484 -1.13 -20.15 5.41
C ASP A 484 -2.01 -20.75 4.29
N ASN A 485 -1.42 -21.64 3.49
CA ASN A 485 -2.09 -22.32 2.37
C ASN A 485 -3.31 -23.15 2.80
N SER A 486 -3.42 -23.52 4.08
CA SER A 486 -4.56 -24.28 4.59
C SER A 486 -5.79 -23.41 4.91
N LEU A 487 -5.61 -22.09 5.03
CA LEU A 487 -6.71 -21.15 5.26
C LEU A 487 -7.25 -20.64 3.91
N LYS A 488 -8.55 -20.85 3.67
CA LYS A 488 -9.27 -20.29 2.51
C LYS A 488 -10.09 -19.04 2.84
N VAL A 489 -10.25 -18.78 4.14
CA VAL A 489 -11.00 -17.68 4.72
C VAL A 489 -10.23 -17.24 5.96
N GLU A 490 -10.23 -15.95 6.24
CA GLU A 490 -9.54 -15.34 7.37
C GLU A 490 -8.01 -15.44 7.29
N GLU A 491 -7.47 -15.79 6.12
CA GLU A 491 -6.03 -15.93 5.87
C GLU A 491 -5.29 -14.61 6.03
N HIS A 492 -5.97 -13.49 5.78
CA HIS A 492 -5.37 -12.16 5.86
C HIS A 492 -5.13 -11.73 7.30
N GLN A 493 -6.07 -12.05 8.20
CA GLN A 493 -5.98 -11.79 9.63
C GLN A 493 -4.88 -12.64 10.27
N GLU A 494 -4.79 -13.92 9.92
CA GLU A 494 -3.71 -14.80 10.37
C GLU A 494 -2.35 -14.27 9.90
N PHE A 495 -2.24 -13.87 8.62
CA PHE A 495 -1.00 -13.34 8.05
C PHE A 495 -0.48 -12.12 8.81
N PHE A 496 -1.34 -11.13 9.09
CA PHE A 496 -0.92 -9.94 9.84
C PHE A 496 -0.65 -10.24 11.32
N TYR A 497 -1.37 -11.17 11.95
CA TYR A 497 -1.06 -11.62 13.32
C TYR A 497 0.35 -12.23 13.39
N ARG A 498 0.70 -13.12 12.45
CA ARG A 498 2.02 -13.75 12.40
C ARG A 498 3.12 -12.73 12.07
N LEU A 499 2.87 -11.79 11.15
CA LEU A 499 3.79 -10.69 10.87
C LEU A 499 4.02 -9.82 12.11
N LYS A 500 2.99 -9.49 12.88
CA LYS A 500 3.19 -8.71 14.11
C LYS A 500 4.18 -9.40 15.07
N GLY A 501 4.03 -10.72 15.28
CA GLY A 501 4.94 -11.49 16.13
C GLY A 501 6.41 -11.50 15.65
N GLY A 502 6.64 -11.27 14.36
CA GLY A 502 7.97 -11.15 13.76
C GLY A 502 8.60 -9.75 13.80
N GLY A 503 7.90 -8.75 14.37
CA GLY A 503 8.42 -7.37 14.50
C GLY A 503 8.40 -6.54 13.21
N PHE A 504 7.51 -6.86 12.27
CA PHE A 504 7.41 -6.17 10.97
C PHE A 504 6.81 -4.76 11.13
N LYS A 505 7.30 -3.82 10.31
CA LYS A 505 6.80 -2.44 10.27
C LYS A 505 5.96 -2.22 9.03
N ALA A 506 4.71 -1.82 9.23
CA ALA A 506 3.81 -1.43 8.17
C ALA A 506 3.28 -0.02 8.42
N ALA A 507 2.93 0.67 7.33
CA ALA A 507 2.34 1.98 7.40
C ALA A 507 1.20 2.12 6.38
N LEU A 508 0.22 2.95 6.69
CA LEU A 508 -0.83 3.38 5.78
C LEU A 508 -0.43 4.71 5.15
N PHE A 509 -0.59 4.85 3.83
CA PHE A 509 -0.19 6.04 3.08
C PHE A 509 -1.39 6.69 2.37
N GLY A 510 -1.68 7.94 2.70
CA GLY A 510 -2.84 8.70 2.24
C GLY A 510 -2.96 8.85 0.72
N PRO A 511 -1.88 9.09 -0.05
CA PRO A 511 -1.96 9.10 -1.51
C PRO A 511 -2.25 7.76 -2.19
N LEU A 512 -2.14 6.62 -1.50
CA LEU A 512 -2.31 5.30 -2.10
C LEU A 512 -3.74 4.79 -1.89
N PHE A 513 -4.59 4.86 -2.92
CA PHE A 513 -5.97 4.37 -2.81
C PHE A 513 -6.46 3.63 -4.06
N VAL A 514 -7.55 2.89 -3.90
CA VAL A 514 -8.19 2.11 -4.96
C VAL A 514 -9.71 2.15 -4.82
N LYS A 515 -10.47 2.07 -5.89
CA LYS A 515 -11.95 1.98 -5.80
C LYS A 515 -12.35 0.51 -5.67
N HIS A 516 -13.39 0.21 -4.90
CA HIS A 516 -13.95 -1.15 -4.80
C HIS A 516 -15.33 -1.23 -5.45
N THR A 517 -15.59 -2.34 -6.13
CA THR A 517 -16.88 -2.59 -6.76
C THR A 517 -17.55 -3.80 -6.14
N ALA A 518 -18.52 -3.56 -5.27
CA ALA A 518 -19.30 -4.59 -4.59
C ALA A 518 -20.28 -5.37 -5.51
N ASP A 519 -20.06 -5.35 -6.82
CA ASP A 519 -20.96 -5.98 -7.80
C ASP A 519 -20.86 -7.51 -7.73
N ARG A 520 -21.66 -8.08 -6.82
CA ARG A 520 -21.82 -9.53 -6.62
C ARG A 520 -22.87 -10.14 -7.57
N SER A 521 -23.44 -9.34 -8.49
CA SER A 521 -24.65 -9.72 -9.24
C SER A 521 -24.40 -10.69 -10.40
N ALA A 522 -23.15 -10.87 -10.85
CA ALA A 522 -22.87 -11.59 -12.09
C ALA A 522 -22.69 -13.12 -11.98
N ASN A 523 -22.44 -13.73 -10.80
CA ASN A 523 -22.49 -15.20 -10.64
C ASN A 523 -22.47 -15.69 -9.16
N PRO A 524 -23.43 -15.29 -8.30
CA PRO A 524 -23.31 -15.53 -6.86
C PRO A 524 -23.44 -17.00 -6.43
N ALA A 525 -24.14 -17.87 -7.17
CA ALA A 525 -24.35 -19.25 -6.71
C ALA A 525 -23.03 -20.06 -6.74
N ARG A 526 -22.43 -20.23 -7.92
CA ARG A 526 -21.29 -21.13 -8.10
C ARG A 526 -20.02 -20.66 -7.37
N TYR A 527 -19.71 -19.36 -7.43
CA TYR A 527 -18.57 -18.80 -6.69
C TYR A 527 -18.76 -18.92 -5.17
N ASN A 528 -19.96 -18.62 -4.66
CA ASN A 528 -20.20 -18.73 -3.23
C ASN A 528 -20.35 -20.17 -2.76
N ASP A 529 -20.82 -21.09 -3.60
CA ASP A 529 -20.85 -22.52 -3.28
C ASP A 529 -19.43 -23.05 -3.10
N TYR A 530 -18.46 -22.64 -3.92
CA TYR A 530 -17.07 -23.05 -3.75
C TYR A 530 -16.34 -22.36 -2.59
N ARG A 531 -16.56 -21.06 -2.39
CA ARG A 531 -15.86 -20.27 -1.35
C ARG A 531 -16.52 -20.34 0.03
N PHE A 532 -17.84 -20.45 0.07
CA PHE A 532 -18.68 -20.40 1.29
C PHE A 532 -19.56 -21.65 1.46
N ALA A 533 -19.27 -22.79 0.82
CA ALA A 533 -19.92 -24.07 1.16
C ALA A 533 -19.95 -24.20 2.69
N LYS A 534 -21.16 -24.26 3.27
CA LYS A 534 -21.38 -24.05 4.70
C LYS A 534 -20.44 -24.86 5.60
N THR A 535 -20.19 -26.12 5.23
CA THR A 535 -19.29 -27.04 5.95
C THR A 535 -17.81 -26.65 5.89
N ASN A 536 -17.36 -26.07 4.78
CA ASN A 536 -15.99 -25.59 4.60
C ASN A 536 -15.80 -24.22 5.26
N TRP A 537 -16.77 -23.33 5.10
CA TRP A 537 -16.76 -21.99 5.71
C TRP A 537 -16.65 -22.06 7.23
N GLU A 538 -17.56 -22.78 7.90
CA GLU A 538 -17.55 -22.94 9.36
C GLU A 538 -16.24 -23.58 9.82
N ARG A 539 -15.74 -24.58 9.07
CA ARG A 539 -14.45 -25.21 9.35
C ARG A 539 -13.30 -24.20 9.36
N TYR A 540 -13.11 -23.44 8.28
CA TYR A 540 -12.00 -22.48 8.20
C TYR A 540 -12.13 -21.32 9.18
N LEU A 541 -13.37 -20.84 9.40
CA LEU A 541 -13.66 -19.75 10.33
C LEU A 541 -13.24 -20.11 11.77
N PHE A 542 -13.54 -21.32 12.23
CA PHE A 542 -13.16 -21.78 13.58
C PHE A 542 -11.72 -22.33 13.65
N GLU A 543 -11.10 -22.72 12.54
CA GLU A 543 -9.69 -23.12 12.51
C GLU A 543 -8.75 -21.90 12.61
N ALA A 544 -9.13 -20.72 12.09
CA ALA A 544 -8.26 -19.55 12.07
C ALA A 544 -7.78 -19.09 13.47
N PRO A 545 -8.64 -18.94 14.51
CA PRO A 545 -8.17 -18.65 15.88
C PRO A 545 -7.19 -19.70 16.41
N MET A 546 -7.47 -20.98 16.15
CA MET A 546 -6.62 -22.09 16.60
C MET A 546 -5.24 -22.07 15.93
N ARG A 547 -5.15 -21.66 14.66
CA ARG A 547 -3.87 -21.46 13.94
C ARG A 547 -3.04 -20.35 14.55
N MET A 548 -3.70 -19.32 15.07
CA MET A 548 -3.05 -18.23 15.82
C MET A 548 -2.70 -18.63 17.26
N GLY A 549 -3.04 -19.85 17.69
CA GLY A 549 -2.83 -20.32 19.08
C GLY A 549 -3.84 -19.74 20.07
N LYS A 550 -5.00 -19.28 19.61
CA LYS A 550 -6.04 -18.62 20.42
C LYS A 550 -7.36 -19.40 20.38
N LYS A 551 -8.16 -19.26 21.43
CA LYS A 551 -9.53 -19.82 21.51
C LYS A 551 -10.54 -18.94 20.77
N ARG A 552 -10.34 -17.62 20.82
CA ARG A 552 -11.24 -16.62 20.24
C ARG A 552 -10.51 -15.66 19.31
N ARG A 553 -11.28 -15.08 18.39
CA ARG A 553 -10.87 -13.90 17.63
C ARG A 553 -12.00 -12.88 17.61
N THR A 554 -11.69 -11.64 17.94
CA THR A 554 -12.58 -10.49 17.78
C THR A 554 -12.08 -9.55 16.70
N ILE A 555 -12.97 -9.08 15.84
CA ILE A 555 -12.76 -7.94 14.95
C ILE A 555 -13.67 -6.82 15.43
N ASN A 556 -13.07 -5.71 15.84
CA ASN A 556 -13.76 -4.46 16.10
C ASN A 556 -13.58 -3.57 14.88
N ARG A 557 -14.67 -3.08 14.30
CA ARG A 557 -14.64 -2.22 13.13
C ARG A 557 -15.44 -0.97 13.41
N CYS A 558 -14.76 0.17 13.46
CA CYS A 558 -15.39 1.47 13.59
C CYS A 558 -15.50 2.13 12.21
N ARG A 559 -16.74 2.25 11.69
CA ARG A 559 -17.09 3.03 10.50
C ARG A 559 -17.55 4.44 10.88
N HIS A 560 -17.72 5.31 9.89
CA HIS A 560 -18.21 6.67 10.12
C HIS A 560 -19.55 6.72 10.91
N ASP A 561 -20.47 5.79 10.63
CA ASP A 561 -21.81 5.75 11.22
C ASP A 561 -22.21 4.39 11.82
N THR A 562 -21.29 3.43 11.93
CA THR A 562 -21.55 2.13 12.56
C THR A 562 -20.30 1.60 13.27
N PHE A 563 -20.49 0.94 14.40
CA PHE A 563 -19.47 0.14 15.06
C PHE A 563 -19.93 -1.31 15.00
N GLU A 564 -19.07 -2.17 14.47
CA GLU A 564 -19.32 -3.59 14.30
C GLU A 564 -18.30 -4.35 15.16
N ARG A 565 -18.78 -5.13 16.12
CA ARG A 565 -17.97 -6.11 16.85
C ARG A 565 -18.34 -7.50 16.40
N TRP A 566 -17.36 -8.25 15.92
CA TRP A 566 -17.55 -9.61 15.46
C TRP A 566 -16.60 -10.55 16.19
N THR A 567 -17.15 -11.47 16.99
CA THR A 567 -16.38 -12.45 17.76
C THR A 567 -16.64 -13.84 17.23
N VAL A 568 -15.57 -14.59 17.00
CA VAL A 568 -15.55 -16.01 16.63
C VAL A 568 -14.91 -16.79 17.77
N ASP A 569 -15.66 -17.71 18.37
CA ASP A 569 -15.15 -18.65 19.37
C ASP A 569 -14.97 -20.04 18.74
N ALA A 570 -13.72 -20.49 18.66
CA ALA A 570 -13.37 -21.77 18.06
C ALA A 570 -13.75 -22.98 18.93
N VAL A 571 -13.79 -22.80 20.25
CA VAL A 571 -14.08 -23.87 21.22
C VAL A 571 -15.59 -24.11 21.29
N GLU A 572 -16.36 -23.04 21.43
CA GLU A 572 -17.82 -23.09 21.46
C GLU A 572 -18.44 -23.23 20.06
N ARG A 573 -17.64 -23.03 19.00
CA ARG A 573 -18.09 -22.97 17.60
C ARG A 573 -19.25 -21.99 17.41
N SER A 574 -19.10 -20.80 18.01
CA SER A 574 -20.10 -19.75 18.02
C SER A 574 -19.58 -18.48 17.35
N THR A 575 -20.49 -17.70 16.78
CA THR A 575 -20.16 -16.42 16.16
C THR A 575 -21.17 -15.39 16.64
N ILE A 576 -20.67 -14.30 17.20
CA ILE A 576 -21.48 -13.20 17.73
C ILE A 576 -21.16 -11.95 16.92
N GLN A 577 -22.18 -11.34 16.32
CA GLN A 577 -22.05 -10.06 15.63
C GLN A 577 -22.96 -9.04 16.31
N ASN A 578 -22.36 -7.95 16.80
CA ASN A 578 -23.07 -6.81 17.34
C ASN A 578 -22.77 -5.60 16.45
N THR A 579 -23.81 -5.02 15.86
CA THR A 579 -23.70 -3.77 15.09
C THR A 579 -24.48 -2.69 15.81
N VAL A 580 -23.79 -1.61 16.15
CA VAL A 580 -24.38 -0.41 16.72
C VAL A 580 -24.24 0.70 15.70
N GLN A 581 -25.33 1.36 15.31
CA GLN A 581 -25.22 2.55 14.49
C GLN A 581 -24.53 3.64 15.32
N LEU A 582 -23.31 4.03 14.97
CA LEU A 582 -22.66 5.19 15.52
C LEU A 582 -23.40 6.39 14.93
N LYS A 583 -23.92 7.26 15.77
CA LYS A 583 -24.15 8.61 15.29
C LYS A 583 -22.78 9.30 15.35
N GLU A 584 -22.54 10.31 14.51
CA GLU A 584 -21.27 11.07 14.41
C GLU A 584 -20.45 10.97 15.70
N GLY A 585 -19.34 10.21 15.73
CA GLY A 585 -18.67 9.79 16.99
C GLY A 585 -18.43 10.94 17.98
N ILE A 586 -18.09 12.11 17.44
CA ILE A 586 -18.18 13.38 18.15
C ILE A 586 -19.21 14.26 17.41
N LEU A 587 -20.31 14.59 18.09
CA LEU A 587 -21.39 15.40 17.49
C LEU A 587 -20.96 16.85 17.28
N ALA A 588 -20.18 17.39 18.22
CA ALA A 588 -19.59 18.72 18.16
C ALA A 588 -18.36 18.75 19.07
N GLN A 589 -17.34 19.50 18.66
CA GLN A 589 -16.05 19.60 19.34
C GLN A 589 -15.53 21.04 19.26
N ALA A 590 -15.16 21.61 20.41
CA ALA A 590 -14.61 22.97 20.46
C ALA A 590 -13.08 22.99 20.56
N VAL A 591 -12.47 21.86 20.95
CA VAL A 591 -11.03 21.74 21.23
C VAL A 591 -10.48 20.41 20.74
N PRO A 592 -9.20 20.33 20.32
CA PRO A 592 -8.57 19.06 19.98
C PRO A 592 -8.67 18.04 21.12
N VAL A 593 -8.92 16.78 20.76
CA VAL A 593 -8.98 15.63 21.68
C VAL A 593 -7.96 14.61 21.20
N THR A 594 -7.14 14.09 22.11
CA THR A 594 -6.09 13.12 21.78
C THR A 594 -6.28 11.86 22.61
N CYS A 595 -6.35 10.69 21.97
CA CYS A 595 -6.31 9.42 22.69
C CYS A 595 -4.89 9.19 23.25
N ILE A 596 -4.77 9.04 24.56
CA ILE A 596 -3.47 8.81 25.24
C ILE A 596 -3.26 7.34 25.60
N SER A 597 -4.34 6.57 25.72
CA SER A 597 -4.26 5.12 25.87
C SER A 597 -3.99 4.44 24.53
N PRO A 598 -3.36 3.25 24.52
CA PRO A 598 -3.24 2.49 23.28
C PRO A 598 -4.59 2.11 22.67
N SER A 599 -4.70 2.20 21.34
CA SER A 599 -5.95 1.92 20.62
C SER A 599 -6.30 0.42 20.49
N PHE A 600 -5.60 -0.46 21.19
CA PHE A 600 -5.69 -1.91 20.96
C PHE A 600 -6.42 -2.69 22.06
N GLN A 601 -6.50 -2.16 23.28
CA GLN A 601 -7.24 -2.77 24.40
C GLN A 601 -8.29 -1.79 24.93
N GLN A 602 -9.21 -2.30 25.74
CA GLN A 602 -10.25 -1.49 26.37
C GLN A 602 -9.66 -0.87 27.62
N HIS A 603 -9.33 0.41 27.52
CA HIS A 603 -8.68 1.17 28.56
C HIS A 603 -9.65 2.09 29.27
N PHE A 604 -9.42 2.29 30.57
CA PHE A 604 -10.19 3.22 31.37
C PHE A 604 -9.36 3.78 32.52
N GLY A 605 -9.57 5.05 32.86
CA GLY A 605 -8.86 5.70 33.95
C GLY A 605 -9.42 5.29 35.32
N GLY A 606 -10.72 4.98 35.39
CA GLY A 606 -11.43 4.78 36.64
C GLY A 606 -12.28 6.00 36.99
N TYR A 607 -12.45 6.28 38.29
CA TYR A 607 -13.36 7.32 38.77
C TYR A 607 -12.84 8.75 38.50
N TYR A 608 -13.67 9.78 38.68
CA TYR A 608 -13.37 11.15 38.23
C TYR A 608 -12.60 12.01 39.25
N ASP A 609 -12.52 11.57 40.50
CA ASP A 609 -11.90 12.29 41.62
C ASP A 609 -10.63 11.58 42.16
N ILE A 610 -10.09 10.64 41.38
CA ILE A 610 -8.82 9.97 41.68
C ILE A 610 -7.65 10.66 40.96
N LEU A 611 -6.46 10.51 41.53
CA LEU A 611 -5.22 11.08 41.01
C LEU A 611 -4.63 10.21 39.88
N LEU A 612 -5.12 10.39 38.65
CA LEU A 612 -4.71 9.55 37.51
C LEU A 612 -3.35 9.93 36.91
N THR A 613 -2.89 11.15 37.12
CA THR A 613 -1.63 11.65 36.54
C THR A 613 -0.63 12.00 37.64
N SER A 614 0.66 11.85 37.33
CA SER A 614 1.73 12.21 38.26
C SER A 614 1.73 13.71 38.53
N ASN A 615 2.30 14.13 39.66
CA ASN A 615 2.36 15.55 40.06
C ASN A 615 3.05 16.45 39.03
N ASP A 616 4.03 15.91 38.30
CA ASP A 616 4.77 16.60 37.24
C ASP A 616 4.09 16.54 35.87
N GLY A 617 2.90 15.93 35.79
CA GLY A 617 2.14 15.79 34.56
C GLY A 617 2.74 14.85 33.54
N ARG A 618 3.88 14.20 33.78
CA ARG A 618 4.53 13.33 32.78
C ARG A 618 3.79 12.03 32.56
N TYR A 619 3.43 11.36 33.65
CA TYR A 619 2.84 10.03 33.60
C TYR A 619 1.33 10.08 33.78
N ALA A 620 0.62 9.20 33.07
CA ALA A 620 -0.79 8.91 33.31
C ALA A 620 -0.96 7.41 33.59
N LEU A 621 -1.91 7.07 34.45
CA LEU A 621 -2.34 5.70 34.65
C LEU A 621 -3.57 5.41 33.79
N CYS A 622 -3.70 4.17 33.37
CA CYS A 622 -4.97 3.59 32.97
C CYS A 622 -4.98 2.11 33.31
N GLN A 623 -6.15 1.50 33.22
CA GLN A 623 -6.32 0.07 33.40
C GLN A 623 -6.70 -0.51 32.05
N SER A 624 -6.24 -1.72 31.77
CA SER A 624 -6.56 -2.44 30.54
C SER A 624 -7.21 -3.77 30.88
N ALA A 625 -8.38 -4.04 30.31
CA ALA A 625 -9.07 -5.32 30.50
C ALA A 625 -9.66 -5.82 29.17
N SER A 626 -9.70 -7.13 28.97
CA SER A 626 -10.24 -7.75 27.75
C SER A 626 -11.77 -7.80 27.72
N ALA A 627 -12.42 -7.87 28.89
CA ALA A 627 -13.85 -8.11 29.04
C ALA A 627 -14.63 -6.86 29.46
N THR A 628 -14.76 -5.85 28.58
CA THR A 628 -15.55 -4.62 28.85
C THR A 628 -16.98 -4.60 28.32
N ASP A 629 -17.40 -5.65 27.61
CA ASP A 629 -18.75 -5.82 27.07
C ASP A 629 -19.67 -6.67 27.96
N ARG A 630 -19.15 -7.18 29.08
CA ARG A 630 -19.87 -7.93 30.11
C ARG A 630 -19.35 -7.59 31.50
N LEU A 631 -20.07 -8.01 32.55
CA LEU A 631 -19.58 -7.84 33.92
C LEU A 631 -18.32 -8.70 34.15
N PRO A 632 -17.37 -8.24 34.99
CA PRO A 632 -16.17 -9.01 35.34
C PRO A 632 -16.52 -10.33 36.03
N ARG A 633 -15.69 -11.35 35.82
CA ARG A 633 -15.66 -12.64 36.52
C ARG A 633 -14.39 -12.73 37.36
N ALA A 634 -14.38 -13.62 38.35
CA ALA A 634 -13.23 -13.78 39.25
C ALA A 634 -11.90 -14.10 38.53
N SER A 635 -11.98 -14.75 37.36
CA SER A 635 -10.83 -15.07 36.50
C SER A 635 -10.36 -13.91 35.60
N ASP A 636 -11.12 -12.82 35.51
CA ASP A 636 -10.76 -11.70 34.64
C ASP A 636 -9.75 -10.80 35.33
N VAL A 637 -8.64 -10.54 34.66
CA VAL A 637 -7.55 -9.70 35.16
C VAL A 637 -7.50 -8.40 34.37
N ALA A 638 -7.23 -7.30 35.06
CA ALA A 638 -6.90 -6.01 34.49
C ALA A 638 -5.42 -5.68 34.70
N ASP A 639 -4.76 -5.17 33.66
CA ASP A 639 -3.40 -4.64 33.74
C ASP A 639 -3.44 -3.21 34.27
N ILE A 640 -2.51 -2.87 35.16
CA ILE A 640 -2.23 -1.49 35.58
C ILE A 640 -1.18 -0.93 34.63
N VAL A 641 -1.59 0.00 33.78
CA VAL A 641 -0.78 0.53 32.68
C VAL A 641 -0.33 1.96 33.00
N LEU A 642 0.97 2.20 32.93
CA LEU A 642 1.59 3.52 32.97
C LEU A 642 1.82 4.02 31.55
N ILE A 643 1.39 5.23 31.25
CA ILE A 643 1.60 5.95 29.99
C ILE A 643 2.59 7.09 30.23
N ASP A 644 3.70 7.12 29.48
CA ASP A 644 4.66 8.23 29.47
C ASP A 644 4.28 9.24 28.37
N LYS A 645 3.60 10.32 28.77
CA LYS A 645 3.12 11.34 27.82
C LYS A 645 4.25 12.12 27.15
N HIS A 646 5.49 12.03 27.68
CA HIS A 646 6.65 12.71 27.10
C HIS A 646 7.46 11.82 26.15
N ASN A 647 7.10 10.55 26.02
CA ASN A 647 7.77 9.58 25.15
C ASN A 647 6.75 8.92 24.21
N ASP A 648 6.06 9.73 23.40
CA ASP A 648 5.07 9.28 22.42
C ASP A 648 4.00 8.33 23.00
N ASN A 649 3.53 8.64 24.22
CA ASN A 649 2.60 7.81 24.98
C ASN A 649 3.05 6.35 25.17
N ALA A 650 4.36 6.10 25.24
CA ALA A 650 4.91 4.78 25.50
C ALA A 650 4.32 4.17 26.79
N THR A 651 3.94 2.90 26.73
CA THR A 651 3.25 2.23 27.83
C THR A 651 4.10 1.18 28.52
N ARG A 652 3.92 1.03 29.83
CA ARG A 652 4.52 -0.05 30.64
C ARG A 652 3.48 -0.60 31.63
N ILE A 653 3.40 -1.93 31.74
CA ILE A 653 2.57 -2.60 32.75
C ILE A 653 3.30 -2.58 34.09
N LEU A 654 2.65 -2.08 35.14
CA LEU A 654 3.18 -2.01 36.51
C LEU A 654 2.72 -3.17 37.39
N GLY A 655 1.60 -3.80 37.04
CA GLY A 655 1.04 -4.92 37.78
C GLY A 655 -0.27 -5.38 37.19
N GLN A 656 -0.85 -6.42 37.80
CA GLN A 656 -2.09 -7.04 37.38
C GLN A 656 -3.02 -7.21 38.57
N THR A 657 -4.33 -7.18 38.35
CA THR A 657 -5.33 -7.32 39.41
C THR A 657 -6.64 -7.93 38.91
N SER A 658 -7.25 -8.80 39.72
CA SER A 658 -8.63 -9.28 39.53
C SER A 658 -9.66 -8.47 40.33
N ALA A 659 -9.21 -7.51 41.14
CA ALA A 659 -10.06 -6.61 41.93
C ALA A 659 -10.34 -5.32 41.16
N TRP A 660 -11.21 -5.41 40.15
CA TRP A 660 -11.57 -4.27 39.30
C TRP A 660 -13.05 -4.30 38.88
N CYS A 661 -13.56 -3.14 38.46
CA CYS A 661 -14.92 -2.96 37.95
C CYS A 661 -14.95 -1.91 36.83
N HIS A 662 -16.05 -1.81 36.08
CA HIS A 662 -16.10 -0.91 34.92
C HIS A 662 -16.11 0.58 35.29
N GLN A 663 -16.73 0.98 36.40
CA GLN A 663 -16.87 2.40 36.72
C GLN A 663 -15.67 2.95 37.50
N GLN A 664 -15.17 2.19 38.47
CA GLN A 664 -14.10 2.66 39.37
C GLN A 664 -12.75 2.00 39.07
N GLY A 665 -12.76 0.89 38.33
CA GLY A 665 -11.57 0.10 38.13
C GLY A 665 -11.02 -0.50 39.43
N ALA A 666 -9.71 -0.69 39.47
CA ALA A 666 -8.98 -1.12 40.66
C ALA A 666 -8.65 0.05 41.61
N HIS A 667 -9.32 1.21 41.49
CA HIS A 667 -8.95 2.45 42.21
C HIS A 667 -7.47 2.84 42.02
N ALA A 668 -6.87 2.45 40.88
CA ALA A 668 -5.48 2.72 40.58
C ALA A 668 -5.21 4.23 40.44
N GLN A 669 -4.35 4.76 41.30
CA GLN A 669 -4.06 6.20 41.35
C GLN A 669 -2.67 6.47 41.95
N PHE A 670 -2.12 7.64 41.67
CA PHE A 670 -0.93 8.15 42.35
C PHE A 670 -1.25 8.50 43.80
N ILE A 671 -0.28 8.29 44.71
CA ILE A 671 -0.42 8.67 46.11
C ILE A 671 -0.18 10.19 46.25
N PRO A 672 -1.13 10.98 46.79
CA PRO A 672 -0.93 12.41 47.00
C PRO A 672 0.33 12.72 47.81
N GLY A 673 1.10 13.71 47.38
CA GLY A 673 2.30 14.16 48.10
C GLY A 673 3.52 13.21 48.03
N VAL A 674 3.41 12.06 47.38
CA VAL A 674 4.52 11.10 47.21
C VAL A 674 4.89 10.99 45.74
N GLU A 675 6.12 11.34 45.40
CA GLU A 675 6.57 11.26 44.01
C GLU A 675 6.66 9.79 43.56
N ARG A 676 6.13 9.53 42.35
CA ARG A 676 6.36 8.28 41.62
C ARG A 676 5.92 7.01 42.36
N GLN A 677 4.91 7.16 43.22
CA GLN A 677 4.26 6.07 43.94
C GLN A 677 2.80 5.99 43.55
N ILE A 678 2.34 4.78 43.25
CA ILE A 678 0.95 4.49 42.91
C ILE A 678 0.41 3.45 43.88
N ILE A 679 -0.91 3.37 43.98
CA ILE A 679 -1.60 2.34 44.75
C ILE A 679 -2.82 1.85 43.96
N TYR A 680 -3.10 0.56 44.04
CA TYR A 680 -4.28 -0.05 43.43
C TYR A 680 -4.77 -1.26 44.23
N ASN A 681 -6.04 -1.62 44.03
CA ASN A 681 -6.68 -2.74 44.69
C ASN A 681 -6.31 -4.07 44.06
N VAL A 682 -6.17 -5.09 44.90
CA VAL A 682 -5.88 -6.47 44.52
C VAL A 682 -6.79 -7.43 45.27
N TYR A 683 -6.97 -8.63 44.72
CA TYR A 683 -7.43 -9.76 45.50
C TYR A 683 -6.20 -10.51 45.98
N ASP A 684 -6.02 -10.62 47.29
CA ASP A 684 -4.90 -11.32 47.91
C ASP A 684 -5.35 -12.75 48.24
N GLU A 685 -4.74 -13.71 47.54
CA GLU A 685 -5.05 -15.13 47.70
C GLU A 685 -4.61 -15.70 49.06
N GLU A 686 -3.56 -15.14 49.68
CA GLU A 686 -3.03 -15.65 50.95
C GLU A 686 -3.99 -15.39 52.10
N ILE A 687 -4.64 -14.22 52.09
CA ILE A 687 -5.64 -13.84 53.10
C ILE A 687 -7.09 -14.03 52.62
N ALA A 688 -7.28 -14.48 51.38
CA ALA A 688 -8.58 -14.67 50.73
C ALA A 688 -9.50 -13.42 50.84
N ALA A 689 -8.92 -12.24 50.66
CA ALA A 689 -9.61 -10.97 50.83
C ALA A 689 -9.15 -9.92 49.83
N PHE A 690 -9.98 -8.90 49.59
CA PHE A 690 -9.52 -7.72 48.88
C PHE A 690 -8.55 -6.91 49.74
N ALA A 691 -7.52 -6.39 49.09
CA ALA A 691 -6.41 -5.65 49.67
C ALA A 691 -6.00 -4.53 48.70
N SER A 692 -4.93 -3.80 49.03
CA SER A 692 -4.30 -2.86 48.10
C SER A 692 -2.79 -3.01 48.14
N ILE A 693 -2.13 -2.59 47.06
CA ILE A 693 -0.68 -2.64 46.94
C ILE A 693 -0.16 -1.31 46.41
N GLU A 694 0.84 -0.78 47.11
CA GLU A 694 1.61 0.39 46.71
C GLU A 694 2.79 -0.04 45.84
N VAL A 695 3.07 0.70 44.77
CA VAL A 695 4.13 0.39 43.81
C VAL A 695 4.90 1.65 43.43
N ASN A 696 6.23 1.59 43.57
CA ASN A 696 7.11 2.61 43.01
C ASN A 696 7.21 2.45 41.49
N VAL A 697 6.86 3.47 40.72
CA VAL A 697 6.79 3.34 39.25
C VAL A 697 8.17 3.19 38.62
N ASP A 698 9.24 3.67 39.23
CA ASP A 698 10.59 3.57 38.66
C ASP A 698 11.22 2.20 38.96
N THR A 699 11.15 1.76 40.23
CA THR A 699 11.85 0.56 40.71
C THR A 699 11.00 -0.71 40.63
N GLY A 700 9.67 -0.58 40.62
CA GLY A 700 8.74 -1.69 40.73
C GLY A 700 8.63 -2.30 42.14
N GLU A 701 9.25 -1.69 43.14
CA GLU A 701 9.14 -2.11 44.55
C GLU A 701 7.69 -2.04 45.01
N GLN A 702 7.22 -3.08 45.71
CA GLN A 702 5.82 -3.23 46.11
C GLN A 702 5.67 -3.29 47.63
N ARG A 703 4.61 -2.68 48.16
CA ARG A 703 4.24 -2.73 49.59
C ARG A 703 2.75 -3.05 49.74
N PRO A 704 2.37 -4.20 50.34
CA PRO A 704 0.98 -4.58 50.52
C PRO A 704 0.32 -3.88 51.71
N HIS A 705 -1.00 -3.69 51.61
CA HIS A 705 -1.84 -3.07 52.63
C HIS A 705 -3.09 -3.91 52.93
N PRO A 706 -3.61 -3.89 54.17
CA PRO A 706 -4.54 -4.90 54.67
C PRO A 706 -6.00 -4.77 54.21
N LEU A 707 -6.32 -3.73 53.43
CA LEU A 707 -7.67 -3.40 52.96
C LEU A 707 -7.58 -2.77 51.56
N PRO A 708 -8.64 -2.90 50.73
CA PRO A 708 -8.72 -2.20 49.46
C PRO A 708 -8.99 -0.71 49.69
N ILE A 709 -8.48 0.15 48.82
CA ILE A 709 -8.74 1.59 48.84
C ILE A 709 -10.03 1.95 48.09
N SER A 710 -10.74 2.94 48.63
CA SER A 710 -11.80 3.67 47.94
C SER A 710 -11.48 5.17 47.81
N ALA A 711 -10.60 5.70 48.67
CA ALA A 711 -10.15 7.09 48.65
C ALA A 711 -8.84 7.23 49.44
N LEU A 712 -8.05 8.26 49.11
CA LEU A 712 -6.81 8.63 49.80
C LEU A 712 -6.94 10.01 50.44
N SER A 713 -6.36 10.20 51.62
CA SER A 713 -6.28 11.51 52.26
C SER A 713 -5.34 12.44 51.50
N PRO A 714 -5.53 13.77 51.55
CA PRO A 714 -4.71 14.73 50.81
C PRO A 714 -3.22 14.71 51.16
N ASP A 715 -2.89 14.24 52.36
CA ASP A 715 -1.51 14.05 52.85
C ASP A 715 -0.86 12.73 52.39
N GLY A 716 -1.62 11.84 51.73
CA GLY A 716 -1.14 10.54 51.27
C GLY A 716 -0.84 9.53 52.39
N VAL A 717 -1.29 9.77 53.62
CA VAL A 717 -0.94 8.92 54.79
C VAL A 717 -2.06 7.93 55.14
N THR A 718 -3.32 8.23 54.84
CA THR A 718 -4.47 7.41 55.22
C THR A 718 -5.35 7.10 54.03
N ALA A 719 -5.86 5.87 54.02
CA ALA A 719 -6.81 5.43 53.02
C ALA A 719 -8.16 5.08 53.68
N ALA A 720 -9.24 5.29 52.93
CA ALA A 720 -10.56 4.80 53.29
C ALA A 720 -10.87 3.51 52.51
N SER A 721 -11.60 2.58 53.13
CA SER A 721 -11.98 1.30 52.55
C SER A 721 -13.47 1.02 52.74
N LEU A 722 -14.04 0.30 51.78
CA LEU A 722 -15.42 -0.19 51.77
C LEU A 722 -15.45 -1.72 51.58
N ASN A 723 -16.61 -2.33 51.82
CA ASN A 723 -16.89 -3.70 51.43
C ASN A 723 -17.27 -3.77 49.94
N PHE A 724 -16.27 -4.04 49.08
CA PHE A 724 -16.46 -4.11 47.63
C PHE A 724 -17.28 -5.33 47.17
N SER A 725 -17.36 -6.39 47.97
CA SER A 725 -18.24 -7.54 47.69
C SER A 725 -19.71 -7.17 47.86
N ARG A 726 -20.04 -6.52 48.98
CA ARG A 726 -21.38 -5.96 49.20
C ARG A 726 -21.74 -4.93 48.14
N LEU A 727 -20.78 -4.12 47.69
CA LEU A 727 -21.02 -3.19 46.60
C LEU A 727 -21.28 -3.93 45.27
N PHE A 728 -20.64 -5.07 45.02
CA PHE A 728 -20.82 -5.87 43.80
C PHE A 728 -22.22 -6.49 43.74
N ASP A 729 -22.67 -7.10 44.84
CA ASP A 729 -23.97 -7.79 44.90
C ASP A 729 -25.15 -6.86 44.57
N TYR A 730 -25.04 -5.57 44.91
CA TYR A 730 -26.11 -4.59 44.69
C TYR A 730 -25.83 -3.60 43.53
N ARG A 731 -24.57 -3.36 43.19
CA ARG A 731 -24.10 -2.45 42.14
C ARG A 731 -22.85 -3.02 41.45
N PRO A 732 -23.01 -4.03 40.60
CA PRO A 732 -21.88 -4.80 40.03
C PRO A 732 -20.93 -3.96 39.15
N GLY A 733 -21.35 -2.77 38.68
CA GLY A 733 -20.47 -1.83 37.99
C GLY A 733 -19.46 -1.11 38.88
N TYR A 734 -19.62 -1.19 40.22
CA TYR A 734 -18.85 -0.43 41.21
C TYR A 734 -18.13 -1.33 42.24
N GLY A 735 -18.52 -2.60 42.38
CA GLY A 735 -17.87 -3.56 43.30
C GLY A 735 -17.02 -4.63 42.61
N TYR A 736 -16.45 -5.56 43.38
CA TYR A 736 -15.59 -6.65 42.89
C TYR A 736 -16.24 -8.03 43.05
N CYS A 737 -16.09 -8.88 42.03
CA CYS A 737 -16.83 -10.15 41.88
C CYS A 737 -16.18 -11.39 42.50
N HIS A 738 -14.99 -11.26 43.11
CA HIS A 738 -14.15 -12.41 43.48
C HIS A 738 -14.67 -13.20 44.69
N ILE A 739 -15.18 -12.51 45.72
CA ILE A 739 -15.70 -13.12 46.95
C ILE A 739 -17.09 -12.56 47.27
N PRO A 740 -18.05 -13.37 47.77
CA PRO A 740 -19.39 -12.92 48.15
C PRO A 740 -19.37 -12.00 49.38
N ASP A 741 -20.41 -11.19 49.58
CA ASP A 741 -20.55 -10.38 50.81
C ASP A 741 -20.54 -11.27 52.06
N PRO A 742 -19.55 -11.14 52.97
CA PRO A 742 -19.51 -11.93 54.20
C PRO A 742 -20.69 -11.66 55.14
N PHE A 743 -21.40 -10.56 54.94
CA PHE A 743 -22.59 -10.15 55.70
C PHE A 743 -23.86 -10.12 54.81
N ALA A 744 -23.94 -11.03 53.83
CA ALA A 744 -25.06 -11.09 52.86
C ALA A 744 -26.44 -11.15 53.53
N ASP A 745 -26.57 -11.85 54.66
CA ASP A 745 -27.84 -12.01 55.38
C ASP A 745 -28.15 -10.85 56.35
N GLU A 746 -27.23 -9.89 56.52
CA GLU A 746 -27.41 -8.74 57.41
C GLU A 746 -27.65 -7.44 56.63
N ASN A 747 -28.77 -6.76 56.95
CA ASN A 747 -29.15 -5.48 56.35
C ASN A 747 -28.20 -4.34 56.70
N ALA A 748 -27.75 -4.30 57.96
CA ALA A 748 -26.87 -3.27 58.49
C ALA A 748 -25.93 -3.87 59.57
N PRO A 749 -24.87 -4.60 59.18
CA PRO A 749 -23.99 -5.28 60.12
C PRO A 749 -23.21 -4.31 61.03
N ALA A 750 -22.99 -4.70 62.28
CA ALA A 750 -22.23 -3.91 63.25
C ALA A 750 -20.71 -3.97 63.02
N MET A 751 -20.23 -5.03 62.38
CA MET A 751 -18.81 -5.32 62.17
C MET A 751 -18.29 -4.86 60.80
N ASP A 752 -19.10 -4.19 60.00
CA ASP A 752 -18.73 -3.71 58.67
C ASP A 752 -19.31 -2.32 58.38
N GLY A 753 -18.70 -1.60 57.46
CA GLY A 753 -19.04 -0.22 57.12
C GLY A 753 -17.87 0.53 56.49
N LEU A 754 -17.63 1.76 56.95
CA LEU A 754 -16.54 2.62 56.49
C LEU A 754 -15.30 2.44 57.36
N TRP A 755 -14.22 1.97 56.75
CA TRP A 755 -12.94 1.76 57.41
C TRP A 755 -11.93 2.83 57.02
N LEU A 756 -11.06 3.21 57.95
CA LEU A 756 -9.83 3.93 57.65
C LEU A 756 -8.62 3.08 58.01
N PHE A 757 -7.53 3.21 57.26
CA PHE A 757 -6.25 2.60 57.61
C PHE A 757 -5.06 3.48 57.22
N ASP A 758 -4.01 3.37 58.02
CA ASP A 758 -2.77 4.13 57.85
C ASP A 758 -1.81 3.39 56.90
N LEU A 759 -1.35 4.06 55.85
CA LEU A 759 -0.49 3.48 54.81
C LEU A 759 0.94 3.24 55.32
N THR A 760 1.37 3.87 56.41
CA THR A 760 2.72 3.66 56.97
C THR A 760 2.77 2.46 57.91
N THR A 761 1.75 2.28 58.74
CA THR A 761 1.70 1.29 59.82
C THR A 761 0.79 0.11 59.54
N GLY A 762 -0.15 0.23 58.59
CA GLY A 762 -1.19 -0.77 58.33
C GLY A 762 -2.30 -0.82 59.39
N SER A 763 -2.29 0.07 60.38
CA SER A 763 -3.31 0.10 61.44
C SER A 763 -4.66 0.50 60.85
N LYS A 764 -5.73 -0.26 61.15
CA LYS A 764 -7.08 -0.04 60.62
C LYS A 764 -8.13 0.19 61.71
N MET A 765 -9.15 0.97 61.40
CA MET A 765 -10.25 1.34 62.30
C MET A 765 -11.58 1.41 61.53
N LEU A 766 -12.62 0.76 62.05
CA LEU A 766 -14.01 0.94 61.59
C LEU A 766 -14.54 2.23 62.21
N ILE A 767 -14.70 3.28 61.40
CA ILE A 767 -15.13 4.61 61.89
C ILE A 767 -16.65 4.76 61.91
N LEU A 768 -17.34 4.11 60.97
CA LEU A 768 -18.80 4.05 60.90
C LEU A 768 -19.24 2.64 60.51
N SER A 769 -19.91 1.93 61.40
CA SER A 769 -20.60 0.67 61.06
C SER A 769 -21.93 0.94 60.37
N TYR A 770 -22.40 -0.02 59.57
CA TYR A 770 -23.74 0.07 58.97
C TYR A 770 -24.85 0.15 60.04
N GLU A 771 -24.70 -0.57 61.15
CA GLU A 771 -25.59 -0.44 62.32
C GLU A 771 -25.66 1.00 62.84
N LYS A 772 -24.51 1.65 63.06
CA LYS A 772 -24.46 3.03 63.56
C LYS A 772 -25.13 4.00 62.58
N ILE A 773 -24.99 3.75 61.27
CA ILE A 773 -25.63 4.54 60.21
C ILE A 773 -27.16 4.32 60.23
N ARG A 774 -27.62 3.08 60.34
CA ARG A 774 -29.05 2.74 60.47
C ARG A 774 -29.65 3.49 61.66
N ASP A 775 -29.03 3.35 62.83
CA ASP A 775 -29.54 3.94 64.08
C ASP A 775 -29.59 5.48 64.00
N PHE A 776 -28.59 6.10 63.36
CA PHE A 776 -28.58 7.54 63.07
C PHE A 776 -29.75 7.95 62.16
N LEU A 777 -29.99 7.22 61.06
CA LEU A 777 -31.06 7.55 60.11
C LEU A 777 -32.46 7.30 60.69
N THR A 778 -32.62 6.26 61.51
CA THR A 778 -33.87 6.04 62.26
C THR A 778 -34.13 7.19 63.23
N GLN A 779 -33.11 7.71 63.92
CA GLN A 779 -33.25 8.88 64.80
C GLN A 779 -33.60 10.17 64.03
N GLU A 780 -33.13 10.30 62.79
CA GLU A 780 -33.48 11.39 61.86
C GLU A 780 -34.88 11.23 61.23
N GLY A 781 -35.62 10.16 61.55
CA GLY A 781 -37.00 9.94 61.13
C GLY A 781 -37.18 9.11 59.84
N PHE A 782 -36.16 8.36 59.41
CA PHE A 782 -36.22 7.46 58.25
C PHE A 782 -36.39 6.00 58.71
N ASP A 783 -37.57 5.63 59.20
CA ASP A 783 -37.81 4.31 59.79
C ASP A 783 -37.61 3.14 58.79
N GLU A 784 -37.84 3.39 57.49
CA GLU A 784 -37.72 2.40 56.41
C GLU A 784 -36.30 1.80 56.27
N VAL A 785 -35.27 2.48 56.77
CA VAL A 785 -33.88 1.99 56.71
C VAL A 785 -33.67 0.75 57.57
N SER A 786 -34.54 0.51 58.56
CA SER A 786 -34.42 -0.60 59.51
C SER A 786 -34.58 -1.97 58.83
N ALA A 787 -35.40 -2.03 57.77
CA ALA A 787 -35.68 -3.25 57.01
C ALA A 787 -34.92 -3.32 55.68
N SER A 788 -34.05 -2.35 55.39
CA SER A 788 -33.41 -2.19 54.09
C SER A 788 -31.91 -2.55 54.13
N LYS A 789 -31.38 -3.06 53.02
CA LYS A 789 -29.94 -3.30 52.90
C LYS A 789 -29.21 -1.96 52.68
N LEU A 790 -28.26 -1.67 53.55
CA LEU A 790 -27.41 -0.49 53.47
C LEU A 790 -26.11 -0.80 52.72
N VAL A 791 -25.74 0.07 51.77
CA VAL A 791 -24.52 -0.08 50.96
C VAL A 791 -23.84 1.28 50.82
N LEU A 792 -22.61 1.40 51.31
CA LEU A 792 -21.78 2.58 51.12
C LEU A 792 -21.12 2.54 49.73
N ASN A 793 -21.01 3.69 49.08
CA ASN A 793 -20.35 3.87 47.79
C ASN A 793 -19.73 5.28 47.75
N HIS A 794 -18.67 5.45 46.96
CA HIS A 794 -17.97 6.70 46.69
C HIS A 794 -17.62 7.46 47.97
N VAL A 795 -16.37 7.32 48.40
CA VAL A 795 -15.80 8.00 49.56
C VAL A 795 -14.89 9.12 49.09
N ALA A 796 -14.83 10.22 49.84
CA ALA A 796 -13.79 11.23 49.67
C ALA A 796 -13.40 11.87 51.00
N PHE A 797 -12.13 12.28 51.09
CA PHE A 797 -11.65 13.18 52.13
C PHE A 797 -11.87 14.63 51.73
N ASN A 798 -12.12 15.50 52.70
CA ASN A 798 -12.07 16.95 52.47
C ASN A 798 -10.62 17.41 52.23
N THR A 799 -10.44 18.66 51.80
CA THR A 799 -9.14 19.14 51.30
C THR A 799 -8.01 19.17 52.35
N ASP A 800 -8.32 19.15 53.64
CA ASP A 800 -7.34 19.07 54.72
C ASP A 800 -7.31 17.70 55.43
N GLY A 801 -8.12 16.75 54.98
CA GLY A 801 -8.19 15.39 55.52
C GLY A 801 -8.81 15.26 56.90
N SER A 802 -9.44 16.31 57.44
CA SER A 802 -10.11 16.28 58.75
C SER A 802 -11.47 15.55 58.73
N LYS A 803 -12.12 15.47 57.55
CA LYS A 803 -13.45 14.88 57.37
C LYS A 803 -13.48 13.83 56.28
N VAL A 804 -14.43 12.92 56.42
CA VAL A 804 -14.72 11.86 55.44
C VAL A 804 -16.18 11.92 55.05
N LEU A 805 -16.42 11.86 53.75
CA LEU A 805 -17.75 11.86 53.14
C LEU A 805 -17.96 10.53 52.40
N ALA A 806 -19.17 9.98 52.48
CA ALA A 806 -19.57 8.80 51.69
C ALA A 806 -21.04 8.89 51.22
N LEU A 807 -21.35 8.27 50.08
CA LEU A 807 -22.75 8.04 49.69
C LEU A 807 -23.26 6.75 50.32
N LEU A 808 -24.43 6.82 50.94
CA LEU A 808 -25.17 5.66 51.39
C LEU A 808 -26.32 5.38 50.42
N ARG A 809 -26.37 4.17 49.89
CA ARG A 809 -27.48 3.67 49.07
C ARG A 809 -28.29 2.65 49.85
N ILE A 810 -29.61 2.73 49.72
CA ILE A 810 -30.54 1.89 50.47
C ILE A 810 -31.33 1.02 49.50
N PHE A 811 -31.28 -0.30 49.68
CA PHE A 811 -31.98 -1.25 48.82
C PHE A 811 -33.08 -1.97 49.59
N SER A 812 -34.29 -1.98 49.00
CA SER A 812 -35.46 -2.71 49.49
C SER A 812 -36.23 -3.31 48.31
N ASP A 813 -37.12 -4.26 48.57
CA ASP A 813 -37.85 -5.00 47.53
C ASP A 813 -38.87 -4.12 46.76
N ASP A 814 -39.33 -3.01 47.36
CA ASP A 814 -40.52 -2.28 46.90
C ASP A 814 -40.28 -0.88 46.29
N ALA A 815 -39.03 -0.38 46.21
CA ALA A 815 -38.79 1.02 45.80
C ALA A 815 -37.41 1.30 45.15
N PRO A 816 -37.28 2.36 44.32
CA PRO A 816 -35.98 2.83 43.83
C PRO A 816 -35.08 3.27 44.98
N PHE A 817 -33.80 2.87 44.96
CA PHE A 817 -32.86 3.04 46.07
C PHE A 817 -32.64 4.52 46.48
N PRO A 818 -33.06 4.95 47.69
CA PRO A 818 -32.68 6.25 48.25
C PRO A 818 -31.17 6.40 48.35
N THR A 819 -30.67 7.62 48.16
CA THR A 819 -29.24 7.94 48.31
C THR A 819 -29.05 9.11 49.27
N PHE A 820 -28.25 8.91 50.30
CA PHE A 820 -27.90 9.91 51.30
C PHE A 820 -26.42 10.27 51.21
N THR A 821 -26.10 11.55 51.43
CA THR A 821 -24.72 12.02 51.56
C THR A 821 -24.39 12.19 53.03
N LEU A 822 -23.46 11.38 53.52
CA LEU A 822 -23.05 11.36 54.92
C LEU A 822 -21.66 11.96 55.06
N VAL A 823 -21.48 12.84 56.05
CA VAL A 823 -20.19 13.42 56.43
C VAL A 823 -19.94 13.16 57.91
N CYS A 824 -18.71 12.82 58.26
CA CYS A 824 -18.26 12.71 59.63
C CYS A 824 -16.81 13.21 59.76
N ASP A 825 -16.37 13.45 60.99
CA ASP A 825 -14.95 13.67 61.26
C ASP A 825 -14.17 12.36 61.05
N ARG A 826 -12.85 12.46 60.85
CA ARG A 826 -11.97 11.30 60.58
C ARG A 826 -12.06 10.15 61.60
N ASN A 827 -12.51 10.42 62.82
CA ASN A 827 -12.73 9.40 63.86
C ASN A 827 -14.17 8.82 63.89
N GLY A 828 -15.03 9.20 62.94
CA GLY A 828 -16.43 8.78 62.86
C GLY A 828 -17.38 9.51 63.82
N SER A 829 -16.92 10.56 64.50
CA SER A 829 -17.78 11.46 65.29
C SER A 829 -18.44 12.53 64.41
N ASN A 830 -19.40 13.27 64.97
CA ASN A 830 -20.11 14.36 64.28
C ASN A 830 -20.71 13.92 62.93
N LEU A 831 -21.33 12.75 62.89
CA LEU A 831 -22.04 12.24 61.72
C LEU A 831 -23.22 13.16 61.38
N ARG A 832 -23.28 13.60 60.13
CA ARG A 832 -24.32 14.49 59.61
C ARG A 832 -24.75 14.06 58.21
N ARG A 833 -25.99 14.38 57.87
CA ARG A 833 -26.52 14.35 56.50
C ARG A 833 -26.41 15.74 55.89
N VAL A 834 -25.83 15.87 54.70
CA VAL A 834 -25.52 17.19 54.11
C VAL A 834 -26.72 17.80 53.37
N PHE A 835 -27.36 17.02 52.48
CA PHE A 835 -28.41 17.53 51.59
C PHE A 835 -29.32 16.38 51.14
N GLY A 836 -30.24 16.64 50.21
CA GLY A 836 -31.08 15.62 49.57
C GLY A 836 -30.27 14.62 48.74
N PHE A 837 -30.84 14.16 47.63
CA PHE A 837 -30.20 13.25 46.71
C PHE A 837 -28.96 13.89 46.09
N CYS A 838 -27.83 13.21 46.21
CA CYS A 838 -26.58 13.54 45.55
C CYS A 838 -26.17 12.38 44.66
N SER A 839 -25.75 12.68 43.45
CA SER A 839 -25.17 11.71 42.53
C SER A 839 -23.63 11.76 42.52
N HIS A 840 -23.07 12.98 42.52
CA HIS A 840 -21.64 13.25 42.40
C HIS A 840 -21.27 14.50 43.21
N TYR A 841 -20.03 14.58 43.69
CA TYR A 841 -19.57 15.70 44.50
C TYR A 841 -18.04 15.84 44.41
N HIS A 842 -17.54 17.02 44.80
CA HIS A 842 -16.11 17.26 44.97
C HIS A 842 -15.87 18.36 46.01
N TRP A 843 -14.82 18.26 46.81
CA TRP A 843 -14.52 19.29 47.80
C TRP A 843 -13.91 20.53 47.14
N LYS A 844 -14.38 21.72 47.54
CA LYS A 844 -13.80 23.02 47.17
C LYS A 844 -12.66 23.35 48.13
N ASP A 845 -12.97 23.24 49.42
CA ASP A 845 -12.14 23.54 50.58
C ASP A 845 -12.51 22.60 51.75
N ALA A 846 -12.05 22.91 52.97
CA ALA A 846 -12.24 22.05 54.14
C ALA A 846 -13.71 21.92 54.59
N GLN A 847 -14.58 22.86 54.21
CA GLN A 847 -15.98 22.95 54.69
C GLN A 847 -16.99 22.97 53.56
N THR A 848 -16.59 23.36 52.36
CA THR A 848 -17.49 23.55 51.22
C THR A 848 -17.25 22.48 50.16
N LEU A 849 -18.34 21.88 49.67
CA LEU A 849 -18.31 20.93 48.56
C LEU A 849 -19.23 21.38 47.44
N VAL A 850 -18.91 20.99 46.21
CA VAL A 850 -19.85 21.03 45.08
C VAL A 850 -20.55 19.68 44.97
N MET A 851 -21.84 19.68 44.67
CA MET A 851 -22.60 18.46 44.40
C MET A 851 -23.54 18.61 43.22
N SER A 852 -23.66 17.55 42.43
CA SER A 852 -24.75 17.34 41.47
C SER A 852 -25.89 16.61 42.20
N GLY A 853 -27.05 17.26 42.34
CA GLY A 853 -28.15 16.70 43.13
C GLY A 853 -29.42 17.55 43.15
N GLY A 854 -30.23 17.34 44.19
CA GLY A 854 -31.38 18.18 44.52
C GLY A 854 -32.19 17.69 45.73
N GLU A 855 -33.27 18.38 46.07
CA GLU A 855 -33.95 18.25 47.38
C GLU A 855 -34.70 16.92 47.60
N GLY A 856 -35.05 16.18 46.54
CA GLY A 856 -35.69 14.86 46.66
C GLY A 856 -34.74 13.79 47.21
N MET A 857 -35.24 12.60 47.57
CA MET A 857 -34.42 11.49 48.12
C MET A 857 -33.92 10.48 47.08
N THR A 858 -34.48 10.49 45.87
CA THR A 858 -34.15 9.56 44.78
C THR A 858 -34.03 10.33 43.48
N ARG A 859 -33.34 9.75 42.48
CA ARG A 859 -33.27 10.32 41.13
C ARG A 859 -34.65 10.65 40.53
N LYS A 860 -35.69 9.89 40.89
CA LYS A 860 -37.07 10.08 40.39
C LYS A 860 -37.83 11.19 41.11
N THR A 861 -37.46 11.52 42.36
CA THR A 861 -38.20 12.49 43.19
C THR A 861 -37.59 13.90 43.18
N VAL A 862 -36.37 14.06 42.69
CA VAL A 862 -35.64 15.34 42.66
C VAL A 862 -36.15 16.33 41.60
N GLY A 863 -36.87 15.88 40.58
CA GLY A 863 -37.21 16.73 39.43
C GLY A 863 -35.97 17.02 38.58
N GLN A 864 -35.57 18.30 38.47
CA GLN A 864 -34.37 18.71 37.74
C GLN A 864 -33.14 18.64 38.65
N ILE A 865 -32.08 17.98 38.18
CA ILE A 865 -30.78 18.01 38.87
C ILE A 865 -30.07 19.32 38.56
N ASN A 866 -29.51 19.90 39.61
CA ASN A 866 -28.70 21.11 39.54
C ASN A 866 -27.39 20.87 40.28
N VAL A 867 -26.46 21.80 40.12
CA VAL A 867 -25.19 21.82 40.84
C VAL A 867 -25.27 22.83 41.99
N PHE A 868 -24.87 22.42 43.19
CA PHE A 868 -24.90 23.23 44.41
C PHE A 868 -23.54 23.27 45.08
N GLU A 869 -23.12 24.45 45.55
CA GLU A 869 -22.10 24.58 46.59
C GLU A 869 -22.78 24.49 47.96
N ILE A 870 -22.29 23.59 48.82
CA ILE A 870 -22.83 23.38 50.16
C ILE A 870 -21.73 23.44 51.19
N ASN A 871 -21.90 24.28 52.19
CA ASN A 871 -21.06 24.30 53.38
C ASN A 871 -21.60 23.29 54.40
N VAL A 872 -20.82 22.24 54.67
CA VAL A 872 -21.25 21.10 55.51
C VAL A 872 -21.37 21.45 57.00
N GLU A 873 -20.82 22.59 57.42
CA GLU A 873 -20.88 23.05 58.82
C GLU A 873 -22.10 23.91 59.08
N THR A 874 -22.44 24.82 58.16
CA THR A 874 -23.55 25.76 58.32
C THR A 874 -24.84 25.28 57.66
N GLY A 875 -24.75 24.36 56.69
CA GLY A 875 -25.87 23.96 55.83
C GLY A 875 -26.22 24.99 54.75
N GLU A 876 -25.43 26.07 54.61
CA GLU A 876 -25.62 27.04 53.53
C GLU A 876 -25.46 26.33 52.16
N CYS A 877 -26.45 26.51 51.29
CA CYS A 877 -26.54 25.85 50.00
C CYS A 877 -26.84 26.89 48.91
N VAL A 878 -25.96 26.97 47.91
CA VAL A 878 -26.05 27.94 46.80
C VAL A 878 -25.98 27.20 45.48
N GLN A 879 -26.95 27.42 44.59
CA GLN A 879 -26.93 26.85 43.25
C GLN A 879 -25.85 27.54 42.38
N ILE A 880 -25.07 26.74 41.65
CA ILE A 880 -24.04 27.22 40.71
C ILE A 880 -24.48 26.97 39.28
N GLY A 881 -24.19 27.93 38.41
CA GLY A 881 -24.44 27.82 36.97
C GLY A 881 -25.89 27.51 36.60
N PRO A 882 -26.90 28.22 37.13
CA PRO A 882 -28.31 27.99 36.79
C PRO A 882 -28.50 28.02 35.27
N GLY A 883 -29.08 26.95 34.72
CA GLY A 883 -29.28 26.77 33.26
C GLY A 883 -28.05 26.30 32.48
N ALA A 884 -26.82 26.45 33.00
CA ALA A 884 -25.60 25.92 32.39
C ALA A 884 -25.25 24.51 32.92
N LEU A 885 -25.39 24.33 34.23
CA LEU A 885 -25.10 23.12 35.02
C LEU A 885 -26.41 22.52 35.55
N CYS A 886 -27.25 22.04 34.64
CA CYS A 886 -28.65 21.67 34.93
C CYS A 886 -29.02 20.24 34.51
N ASP A 887 -28.03 19.35 34.50
CA ASP A 887 -28.15 17.92 34.21
C ASP A 887 -27.53 17.09 35.35
N ASP A 888 -27.49 15.77 35.20
CA ASP A 888 -26.71 14.91 36.09
C ASP A 888 -25.33 14.68 35.46
N GLY A 889 -24.28 14.77 36.28
CA GLY A 889 -22.90 14.76 35.81
C GLY A 889 -21.89 14.78 36.94
N HIS A 890 -20.69 14.27 36.66
CA HIS A 890 -19.51 14.35 37.50
C HIS A 890 -19.02 15.80 37.52
N CYS A 891 -18.71 16.32 38.71
CA CYS A 891 -18.26 17.70 38.89
C CYS A 891 -16.95 17.71 39.68
N SER A 892 -15.93 18.44 39.21
CA SER A 892 -14.66 18.58 39.93
C SER A 892 -14.04 19.96 39.71
N TYR A 893 -13.46 20.52 40.77
CA TYR A 893 -12.77 21.80 40.70
C TYR A 893 -11.39 21.66 40.06
N SER A 894 -11.00 22.63 39.25
CA SER A 894 -9.61 22.78 38.81
C SER A 894 -8.66 22.95 40.00
N PRO A 895 -7.37 22.59 39.87
CA PRO A 895 -6.39 22.77 40.95
C PRO A 895 -6.36 24.19 41.55
N ASP A 896 -6.48 25.21 40.71
CA ASP A 896 -6.52 26.64 41.08
C ASP A 896 -7.90 27.15 41.57
N ARG A 897 -8.91 26.27 41.57
CA ARG A 897 -10.30 26.55 41.97
C ARG A 897 -10.97 27.67 41.18
N GLN A 898 -10.52 27.96 39.96
CA GLN A 898 -11.15 28.96 39.09
C GLN A 898 -12.22 28.38 38.16
N TYR A 899 -12.16 27.07 37.92
CA TYR A 899 -13.02 26.37 36.97
C TYR A 899 -13.65 25.13 37.59
N LEU A 900 -14.81 24.77 37.05
CA LEU A 900 -15.49 23.50 37.30
C LEU A 900 -15.51 22.68 36.00
N LEU A 901 -15.01 21.46 36.07
CA LEU A 901 -15.13 20.46 35.02
C LEU A 901 -16.41 19.67 35.24
N TYR A 902 -17.16 19.44 34.16
CA TYR A 902 -18.48 18.86 34.24
C TYR A 902 -18.77 17.95 33.04
N ASP A 903 -19.38 16.79 33.26
CA ASP A 903 -19.88 15.93 32.18
C ASP A 903 -21.41 15.71 32.25
N SER A 904 -21.95 14.89 31.36
CA SER A 904 -23.35 14.47 31.44
C SER A 904 -23.54 12.96 31.31
N TYR A 905 -24.61 12.46 31.92
CA TYR A 905 -25.09 11.11 31.67
C TYR A 905 -25.70 10.94 30.28
N CYS A 906 -25.52 9.75 29.69
CA CYS A 906 -26.20 9.38 28.46
C CYS A 906 -27.71 9.20 28.71
N ASN A 907 -28.54 9.58 27.74
CA ASN A 907 -29.93 9.14 27.71
C ASN A 907 -30.25 8.51 26.35
N ASN A 908 -31.24 7.61 26.29
CA ASN A 908 -31.53 6.88 25.06
C ASN A 908 -32.05 7.77 23.92
N ALA A 909 -32.57 8.96 24.23
CA ALA A 909 -33.01 9.93 23.22
C ALA A 909 -31.82 10.67 22.58
N PHE A 910 -30.72 10.83 23.30
CA PHE A 910 -29.51 11.55 22.92
C PHE A 910 -28.27 10.78 23.44
N PRO A 911 -27.71 9.88 22.63
CA PRO A 911 -26.66 8.93 22.98
C PRO A 911 -25.26 9.58 22.98
N TYR A 912 -25.18 10.85 23.39
CA TYR A 912 -23.93 11.59 23.52
C TYR A 912 -23.75 12.08 24.94
N ARG A 913 -22.51 12.03 25.40
CA ARG A 913 -22.08 12.60 26.67
C ARG A 913 -21.40 13.91 26.42
N ARG A 914 -21.92 14.95 27.07
CA ARG A 914 -21.36 16.29 27.07
C ARG A 914 -20.14 16.30 27.99
N LEU A 915 -19.06 16.94 27.56
CA LEU A 915 -17.96 17.36 28.42
C LEU A 915 -17.86 18.88 28.33
N MET A 916 -17.74 19.56 29.46
CA MET A 916 -17.70 21.01 29.51
C MET A 916 -16.85 21.54 30.66
N ILE A 917 -16.42 22.78 30.52
CA ILE A 917 -15.77 23.56 31.57
C ILE A 917 -16.57 24.83 31.84
N TYR A 918 -16.69 25.19 33.11
CA TYR A 918 -17.42 26.35 33.63
C TYR A 918 -16.49 27.22 34.45
N ARG A 919 -16.46 28.54 34.20
CA ARG A 919 -15.65 29.50 34.97
C ARG A 919 -16.48 30.11 36.08
N LEU A 920 -15.95 30.05 37.29
CA LEU A 920 -16.67 30.46 38.50
C LEU A 920 -16.79 31.99 38.64
N SER A 921 -15.84 32.76 38.09
CA SER A 921 -15.77 34.22 38.27
C SER A 921 -16.86 35.00 37.54
N ASP A 922 -17.26 34.55 36.35
CA ASP A 922 -18.21 35.26 35.47
C ASP A 922 -19.33 34.35 34.93
N GLY A 923 -19.31 33.06 35.28
CA GLY A 923 -20.29 32.08 34.88
C GLY A 923 -20.23 31.64 33.42
N ARG A 924 -19.16 31.96 32.69
CA ARG A 924 -18.98 31.49 31.31
C ARG A 924 -18.76 29.98 31.27
N ALA A 925 -19.38 29.33 30.30
CA ALA A 925 -19.28 27.88 30.09
C ALA A 925 -18.98 27.55 28.64
N VAL A 926 -18.16 26.52 28.39
CA VAL A 926 -17.92 25.96 27.06
C VAL A 926 -18.06 24.45 27.07
N ASP A 927 -18.81 23.93 26.10
CA ASP A 927 -18.83 22.52 25.77
C ASP A 927 -17.56 22.18 25.00
N LEU A 928 -16.71 21.33 25.58
CA LEU A 928 -15.48 20.86 24.98
C LEU A 928 -15.76 19.83 23.88
N GLY A 929 -16.77 18.99 24.11
CA GLY A 929 -17.26 18.06 23.11
C GLY A 929 -18.48 17.24 23.52
N TYR A 930 -19.07 16.56 22.54
CA TYR A 930 -20.20 15.64 22.70
C TYR A 930 -19.81 14.26 22.16
N PHE A 931 -19.50 13.32 23.06
CA PHE A 931 -18.90 12.03 22.72
C PHE A 931 -19.94 10.92 22.70
N TYR A 932 -19.97 10.13 21.63
CA TYR A 932 -20.94 9.07 21.44
C TYR A 932 -20.80 7.97 22.51
N SER A 933 -21.92 7.58 23.13
CA SER A 933 -22.01 6.56 24.17
C SER A 933 -23.43 5.95 24.22
N PRO A 934 -23.75 4.98 23.37
CA PRO A 934 -25.10 4.42 23.25
C PRO A 934 -25.40 3.40 24.36
N GLY A 935 -26.58 3.50 24.98
CA GLY A 935 -27.02 2.53 26.01
C GLY A 935 -27.21 1.09 25.49
N LYS A 936 -27.49 0.91 24.19
CA LYS A 936 -27.70 -0.41 23.58
C LYS A 936 -26.43 -1.27 23.46
N TRP A 937 -25.23 -0.67 23.47
CA TRP A 937 -23.98 -1.40 23.32
C TRP A 937 -23.85 -2.50 24.39
N PHE A 938 -24.34 -2.22 25.59
CA PHE A 938 -24.21 -3.14 26.71
C PHE A 938 -25.50 -3.91 27.02
N ASN A 939 -26.31 -4.24 26.00
CA ASN A 939 -27.61 -4.88 26.16
C ASN A 939 -28.54 -4.16 27.17
N ASN A 940 -28.46 -2.83 27.20
CA ASN A 940 -29.13 -1.97 28.18
C ASN A 940 -28.75 -2.24 29.66
N ASN A 941 -27.61 -2.90 29.92
CA ASN A 941 -27.07 -3.02 31.26
C ASN A 941 -26.41 -1.68 31.66
N PRO A 942 -26.98 -0.93 32.63
CA PRO A 942 -26.49 0.39 32.98
C PRO A 942 -25.13 0.38 33.68
N ASP A 943 -24.68 -0.76 34.21
CA ASP A 943 -23.41 -0.85 34.95
C ASP A 943 -22.20 -1.03 34.02
N LEU A 944 -22.43 -1.43 32.76
CA LEU A 944 -21.41 -1.58 31.72
C LEU A 944 -21.16 -0.31 30.90
N ARG A 945 -21.97 0.74 31.09
CA ARG A 945 -21.83 2.00 30.36
C ARG A 945 -20.45 2.61 30.57
N THR A 946 -19.94 3.35 29.59
CA THR A 946 -18.75 4.21 29.80
C THR A 946 -19.21 5.60 30.18
N ASP A 947 -19.05 5.98 31.45
CA ASP A 947 -19.14 7.38 31.92
C ASP A 947 -17.82 8.11 31.57
N LEU A 948 -17.83 9.44 31.37
CA LEU A 948 -16.61 10.13 30.92
C LEU A 948 -15.56 10.25 32.03
N HIS A 949 -15.98 10.28 33.29
CA HIS A 949 -15.09 10.44 34.46
C HIS A 949 -13.97 11.47 34.25
N PRO A 950 -14.30 12.74 33.95
CA PRO A 950 -13.30 13.71 33.56
C PRO A 950 -12.47 14.17 34.79
N ARG A 951 -11.14 14.20 34.62
CA ARG A 951 -10.16 14.46 35.69
C ARG A 951 -9.19 15.55 35.28
N TRP A 952 -8.86 16.43 36.22
CA TRP A 952 -7.77 17.39 36.10
C TRP A 952 -6.42 16.70 36.34
N SER A 953 -5.39 17.10 35.59
CA SER A 953 -4.01 16.84 36.03
C SER A 953 -3.64 17.77 37.20
N PRO A 954 -2.76 17.33 38.12
CA PRO A 954 -2.37 18.12 39.29
C PRO A 954 -1.78 19.49 38.96
N ASP A 955 -1.03 19.57 37.87
CA ASP A 955 -0.44 20.79 37.32
C ASP A 955 -1.47 21.74 36.68
N GLY A 956 -2.71 21.28 36.46
CA GLY A 956 -3.78 22.03 35.81
C GLY A 956 -3.61 22.20 34.30
N GLU A 957 -2.69 21.49 33.65
CA GLU A 957 -2.39 21.64 32.22
C GLU A 957 -3.25 20.78 31.31
N THR A 958 -3.76 19.65 31.81
CA THR A 958 -4.53 18.68 31.01
C THR A 958 -5.81 18.21 31.71
N ILE A 959 -6.80 17.87 30.91
CA ILE A 959 -8.01 17.15 31.32
C ILE A 959 -7.95 15.76 30.69
N SER A 960 -8.11 14.70 31.50
CA SER A 960 -8.25 13.33 31.00
C SER A 960 -9.67 12.82 31.18
N PHE A 961 -10.16 11.96 30.29
CA PHE A 961 -11.50 11.39 30.38
C PHE A 961 -11.59 10.05 29.64
N ASP A 962 -12.51 9.20 30.06
CA ASP A 962 -12.82 7.93 29.41
C ASP A 962 -13.83 8.17 28.29
N SER A 963 -13.70 7.47 27.17
CA SER A 963 -14.74 7.52 26.14
C SER A 963 -14.73 6.29 25.25
N ILE A 964 -15.84 6.10 24.52
CA ILE A 964 -16.03 4.99 23.58
C ILE A 964 -16.37 5.45 22.16
N HIS A 965 -16.20 6.75 21.88
CA HIS A 965 -16.62 7.37 20.62
C HIS A 965 -15.87 6.86 19.38
N GLU A 966 -14.69 6.26 19.56
CA GLU A 966 -13.92 5.59 18.51
C GLU A 966 -14.21 4.07 18.42
N GLY A 967 -15.24 3.58 19.12
CA GLY A 967 -15.63 2.17 19.08
C GLY A 967 -14.92 1.26 20.09
N PHE A 968 -13.96 1.77 20.85
CA PHE A 968 -13.36 1.08 21.99
C PHE A 968 -13.27 2.04 23.18
N ARG A 969 -13.25 1.49 24.40
CA ARG A 969 -13.02 2.29 25.60
C ARG A 969 -11.56 2.73 25.62
N GLY A 970 -11.36 4.04 25.57
CA GLY A 970 -10.04 4.67 25.61
C GLY A 970 -9.99 5.76 26.66
N VAL A 971 -8.78 6.13 27.03
CA VAL A 971 -8.48 7.33 27.84
C VAL A 971 -7.98 8.41 26.90
N TYR A 972 -8.66 9.55 26.93
CA TYR A 972 -8.43 10.70 26.07
C TYR A 972 -7.97 11.88 26.91
N SER A 973 -7.31 12.84 26.26
CA SER A 973 -6.79 14.05 26.87
C SER A 973 -7.12 15.29 26.05
N ILE A 974 -7.36 16.40 26.76
CA ILE A 974 -7.54 17.76 26.24
C ILE A 974 -6.54 18.66 26.97
N LYS A 975 -5.90 19.58 26.23
CA LYS A 975 -5.09 20.64 26.85
C LYS A 975 -5.99 21.72 27.44
N VAL A 976 -5.72 22.11 28.68
CA VAL A 976 -6.49 23.14 29.39
C VAL A 976 -6.33 24.50 28.70
N SER A 977 -5.18 24.78 28.09
CA SER A 977 -4.97 25.98 27.26
C SER A 977 -5.98 26.11 26.13
N ASP A 978 -6.30 25.00 25.46
CA ASP A 978 -7.25 24.97 24.34
C ASP A 978 -8.68 25.14 24.85
N ALA A 979 -9.01 24.51 25.99
CA ALA A 979 -10.28 24.68 26.67
C ALA A 979 -10.52 26.14 27.08
N ILE A 980 -9.51 26.81 27.63
CA ILE A 980 -9.58 28.23 28.00
C ILE A 980 -9.68 29.11 26.76
N ALA A 981 -8.91 28.84 25.71
CA ALA A 981 -8.99 29.59 24.45
C ALA A 981 -10.39 29.47 23.81
N ALA A 982 -10.96 28.26 23.81
CA ALA A 982 -12.33 28.03 23.35
C ALA A 982 -13.35 28.79 24.21
N LEU A 983 -13.14 28.87 25.53
CA LEU A 983 -14.00 29.61 26.45
C LEU A 983 -13.98 31.14 26.18
N GLU A 984 -12.89 31.69 25.65
CA GLU A 984 -12.76 33.11 25.27
C GLU A 984 -13.25 33.43 23.84
N SER A 985 -13.50 32.42 23.01
CA SER A 985 -13.89 32.61 21.61
C SER A 985 -15.34 33.11 21.46
N PRO A 986 -15.60 34.11 20.60
CA PRO A 986 -16.95 34.67 20.37
C PRO A 986 -17.88 33.81 19.49
N LEU A 987 -17.56 32.53 19.21
CA LEU A 987 -18.36 31.70 18.30
C LEU A 987 -19.73 31.29 18.86
N SER A 988 -20.73 31.37 17.97
CA SER A 988 -22.13 30.97 18.19
C SER A 988 -22.22 29.50 18.57
N ARG A 989 -22.63 29.22 19.81
CA ARG A 989 -22.86 27.85 20.27
C ARG A 989 -24.32 27.49 20.13
N PHE A 990 -24.58 26.37 19.45
CA PHE A 990 -25.83 25.65 19.63
C PHE A 990 -25.92 25.21 21.10
N SER A 991 -27.00 25.56 21.79
CA SER A 991 -27.25 24.98 23.11
C SER A 991 -27.44 23.46 22.98
N LYS A 992 -27.29 22.70 24.08
CA LYS A 992 -27.70 21.28 24.13
C LYS A 992 -29.10 21.09 23.55
N GLN A 993 -30.00 22.04 23.79
CA GLN A 993 -31.37 22.02 23.29
C GLN A 993 -31.44 22.23 21.77
N ASP A 994 -30.63 23.13 21.21
CA ASP A 994 -30.52 23.30 19.76
C ASP A 994 -29.89 22.08 19.08
N LEU A 995 -28.88 21.48 19.70
CA LEU A 995 -28.28 20.22 19.25
C LEU A 995 -29.28 19.07 19.34
N MET A 996 -30.07 18.97 20.41
CA MET A 996 -31.14 17.99 20.53
C MET A 996 -32.23 18.20 19.48
N MET A 997 -32.65 19.45 19.21
CA MET A 997 -33.63 19.77 18.17
C MET A 997 -33.10 19.44 16.79
N TRP A 998 -31.86 19.84 16.47
CA TRP A 998 -31.19 19.48 15.22
C TRP A 998 -31.06 17.96 15.08
N TYR A 999 -30.64 17.28 16.14
CA TYR A 999 -30.47 15.84 16.15
C TYR A 999 -31.79 15.09 16.00
N SER A 1000 -32.86 15.54 16.67
CA SER A 1000 -34.22 15.02 16.49
C SER A 1000 -34.74 15.30 15.08
N ALA A 1001 -34.44 16.45 14.48
CA ALA A 1001 -34.82 16.76 13.10
C ALA A 1001 -34.05 15.91 12.08
N LYS A 1002 -32.75 15.65 12.33
CA LYS A 1002 -31.87 14.89 11.43
C LYS A 1002 -32.07 13.37 11.52
N TYR A 1003 -32.33 12.86 12.72
CA TYR A 1003 -32.34 11.42 13.00
C TYR A 1003 -33.64 10.88 13.64
N GLY A 1004 -34.63 11.74 13.90
CA GLY A 1004 -35.91 11.32 14.43
C GLY A 1004 -36.73 10.62 13.35
N SER A 1005 -36.96 9.32 13.49
CA SER A 1005 -38.04 8.64 12.78
C SER A 1005 -39.38 9.24 13.24
N GLU A 1006 -40.34 9.36 12.30
CA GLU A 1006 -41.72 9.86 12.48
C GLU A 1006 -42.59 9.10 13.51
N SER A 1007 -42.01 8.40 14.48
CA SER A 1007 -42.71 7.43 15.33
C SER A 1007 -42.91 7.84 16.79
N SER A 1008 -42.97 9.13 17.15
CA SER A 1008 -43.34 9.50 18.54
C SER A 1008 -44.13 10.79 18.77
N LEU A 1009 -44.62 11.48 17.73
CA LEU A 1009 -45.53 12.64 17.91
C LEU A 1009 -46.77 12.49 17.03
N LYS A 1010 -47.82 11.86 17.55
CA LYS A 1010 -49.19 12.06 17.05
C LYS A 1010 -50.03 12.77 18.10
N PRO A 1011 -50.37 14.05 17.92
CA PRO A 1011 -51.64 14.59 18.37
C PRO A 1011 -52.74 14.13 17.39
N LYS A 1012 -53.81 13.54 17.93
CA LYS A 1012 -55.03 13.13 17.19
C LYS A 1012 -55.81 14.36 16.68
N ALA A 1013 -56.25 14.34 15.42
CA ALA A 1013 -57.52 14.87 14.87
C ALA A 1013 -57.47 14.82 13.32
N THR A 1014 -58.07 13.85 12.62
CA THR A 1014 -59.46 13.73 12.12
C THR A 1014 -59.78 14.42 10.78
N HIS A 1015 -60.13 13.57 9.78
CA HIS A 1015 -60.96 13.78 8.56
C HIS A 1015 -60.38 14.67 7.44
N ARG A 1016 -60.52 14.40 6.13
CA ARG A 1016 -61.40 13.50 5.36
C ARG A 1016 -60.89 13.34 3.90
N GLU A 1017 -60.91 12.10 3.41
CA GLU A 1017 -61.50 11.63 2.13
C GLU A 1017 -61.07 12.16 0.73
N VAL A 1018 -60.69 11.17 -0.11
CA VAL A 1018 -61.31 10.77 -1.41
C VAL A 1018 -60.56 11.08 -2.73
N GLU A 1019 -60.01 9.97 -3.26
CA GLU A 1019 -60.17 9.39 -4.61
C GLU A 1019 -59.44 9.88 -5.89
N GLN A 1020 -58.98 8.82 -6.60
CA GLN A 1020 -59.16 8.48 -8.03
C GLN A 1020 -57.99 8.62 -9.03
N ASN A 1021 -57.47 7.43 -9.40
CA ASN A 1021 -57.21 6.90 -10.75
C ASN A 1021 -56.80 7.85 -11.90
N ALA A 1022 -55.68 7.57 -12.56
CA ALA A 1022 -55.67 6.82 -13.83
C ALA A 1022 -54.27 6.79 -14.50
N SER A 1023 -54.03 5.66 -15.15
CA SER A 1023 -52.91 5.27 -16.01
C SER A 1023 -52.68 6.16 -17.25
N HIS A 1024 -51.44 6.33 -17.68
CA HIS A 1024 -51.05 6.26 -19.09
C HIS A 1024 -49.59 5.82 -19.26
N ARG A 1025 -49.39 4.80 -20.10
CA ARG A 1025 -48.09 4.36 -20.67
C ARG A 1025 -47.68 5.30 -21.80
N ALA A 1026 -46.38 5.58 -21.92
CA ALA A 1026 -45.64 5.55 -23.19
C ALA A 1026 -44.12 5.61 -22.91
N ASP A 1027 -43.37 4.73 -23.57
CA ASP A 1027 -41.91 4.79 -23.73
C ASP A 1027 -41.45 6.17 -24.20
N ASP A 1028 -40.26 6.61 -23.76
CA ASP A 1028 -39.28 7.03 -24.78
C ASP A 1028 -37.82 6.99 -24.30
N GLN A 1029 -37.05 6.35 -25.15
CA GLN A 1029 -35.61 6.26 -25.24
C GLN A 1029 -35.07 7.64 -25.65
N THR A 1030 -34.22 8.31 -24.86
CA THR A 1030 -33.17 9.25 -25.35
C THR A 1030 -32.47 9.97 -24.20
N TRP A 1031 -31.30 9.47 -23.78
CA TRP A 1031 -30.29 10.31 -23.14
C TRP A 1031 -29.11 10.42 -24.08
N ARG A 1032 -29.07 11.54 -24.80
CA ARG A 1032 -27.95 12.01 -25.61
C ARG A 1032 -27.67 13.47 -25.26
N ASN A 1033 -26.38 13.75 -25.09
CA ASN A 1033 -25.67 15.00 -25.43
C ASN A 1033 -25.47 16.07 -24.34
N PHE A 1034 -24.29 16.02 -23.72
CA PHE A 1034 -23.24 17.06 -23.65
C PHE A 1034 -21.96 16.22 -23.38
N ASP A 1035 -20.86 16.17 -24.15
CA ASP A 1035 -20.16 17.18 -24.93
C ASP A 1035 -19.34 16.55 -26.07
N ARG A 1036 -19.72 16.85 -27.32
CA ARG A 1036 -19.05 16.35 -28.54
C ARG A 1036 -18.37 17.44 -29.37
N ILE A 1037 -18.22 18.68 -28.87
CA ILE A 1037 -17.82 19.83 -29.71
C ILE A 1037 -16.59 20.60 -29.22
N TRP A 1038 -16.12 20.45 -27.98
CA TRP A 1038 -15.11 21.39 -27.44
C TRP A 1038 -13.63 20.94 -27.46
N LEU A 1039 -13.29 19.65 -27.52
CA LEU A 1039 -11.87 19.20 -27.52
C LEU A 1039 -11.38 18.55 -28.82
N LEU A 1040 -12.29 18.40 -29.80
CA LEU A 1040 -11.94 18.14 -31.19
C LEU A 1040 -11.17 19.32 -31.81
N SER A 1041 -11.20 20.52 -31.20
CA SER A 1041 -10.63 21.76 -31.72
C SER A 1041 -9.16 22.01 -31.39
N MET A 1042 -8.56 21.33 -30.39
CA MET A 1042 -7.17 21.64 -29.97
C MET A 1042 -6.10 20.65 -30.47
N VAL A 1043 -6.41 19.37 -30.63
CA VAL A 1043 -5.37 18.40 -31.07
C VAL A 1043 -5.29 18.27 -32.59
N LEU A 1044 -6.34 18.70 -33.30
CA LEU A 1044 -6.27 18.96 -34.74
C LEU A 1044 -5.30 20.12 -35.08
N ALA A 1045 -4.85 20.92 -34.11
CA ALA A 1045 -3.92 22.04 -34.33
C ALA A 1045 -2.43 21.72 -34.10
N HIS A 1046 -2.06 20.55 -33.56
CA HIS A 1046 -0.63 20.14 -33.45
C HIS A 1046 -0.29 18.91 -34.32
N ARG A 1047 -1.28 18.39 -35.06
CA ARG A 1047 -1.14 17.32 -36.07
C ARG A 1047 -0.88 17.83 -37.49
N ALA A 1048 -0.54 19.10 -37.66
CA ALA A 1048 -0.10 19.65 -38.93
C ALA A 1048 1.43 19.74 -38.92
N HIS A 1049 2.12 18.74 -39.49
CA HIS A 1049 3.35 18.89 -40.30
C HIS A 1049 4.10 17.57 -40.61
N GLN A 1050 3.47 16.39 -40.61
CA GLN A 1050 4.02 15.22 -41.31
C GLN A 1050 2.92 14.46 -42.09
N SER A 1051 3.24 14.07 -43.31
CA SER A 1051 2.31 13.55 -44.33
C SER A 1051 1.70 12.18 -43.94
N PRO A 1052 0.37 11.98 -44.07
CA PRO A 1052 -0.31 10.70 -43.84
C PRO A 1052 0.07 9.55 -44.81
N ILE A 1053 0.96 9.78 -45.77
CA ILE A 1053 1.40 8.78 -46.74
C ILE A 1053 2.47 7.84 -46.15
N ALA A 1054 3.25 8.29 -45.16
CA ALA A 1054 4.33 7.49 -44.54
C ALA A 1054 3.84 6.40 -43.55
N LEU A 1055 2.61 6.50 -43.02
CA LEU A 1055 2.08 5.57 -42.00
C LEU A 1055 1.41 4.31 -42.59
N LYS A 1056 1.39 4.13 -43.92
CA LYS A 1056 0.64 3.05 -44.58
C LYS A 1056 1.47 2.03 -45.35
N ARG A 1057 2.80 2.02 -45.22
CA ARG A 1057 3.67 1.11 -45.99
C ARG A 1057 4.74 0.42 -45.15
N ILE A 1058 4.35 -0.26 -44.08
CA ILE A 1058 5.12 -1.40 -43.59
C ILE A 1058 4.29 -2.65 -43.89
N PRO A 1059 4.57 -3.38 -44.99
CA PRO A 1059 4.05 -4.72 -45.15
C PRO A 1059 4.50 -5.57 -43.96
N ALA A 1060 3.62 -6.41 -43.41
CA ALA A 1060 4.04 -7.47 -42.51
C ALA A 1060 5.15 -8.27 -43.21
N VAL A 1061 6.34 -8.35 -42.59
CA VAL A 1061 7.47 -9.14 -43.09
C VAL A 1061 7.04 -10.60 -43.14
N ASN A 1062 6.54 -11.03 -44.30
CA ASN A 1062 6.06 -12.40 -44.57
C ASN A 1062 7.15 -13.28 -45.22
N SER A 1063 8.43 -13.00 -45.03
CA SER A 1063 9.52 -13.85 -45.55
C SER A 1063 10.16 -14.67 -44.43
N ASP A 1064 9.68 -15.91 -44.25
CA ASP A 1064 10.23 -16.94 -43.35
C ASP A 1064 11.62 -17.47 -43.75
N THR A 1065 12.22 -16.93 -44.80
CA THR A 1065 13.54 -17.31 -45.33
C THR A 1065 14.68 -17.28 -44.29
N PRO A 1066 14.72 -16.36 -43.31
CA PRO A 1066 15.75 -16.33 -42.25
C PRO A 1066 15.64 -17.51 -41.26
N LEU A 1067 14.42 -17.96 -40.94
CA LEU A 1067 14.18 -19.09 -40.01
C LEU A 1067 14.77 -20.39 -40.57
N VAL A 1068 14.71 -20.58 -41.88
CA VAL A 1068 15.23 -21.77 -42.58
C VAL A 1068 16.76 -21.85 -42.45
N ASN A 1069 17.46 -20.73 -42.65
CA ASN A 1069 18.93 -20.69 -42.56
C ASN A 1069 19.40 -20.83 -41.11
N LEU A 1070 18.70 -20.21 -40.16
CA LEU A 1070 18.96 -20.37 -38.73
C LEU A 1070 18.71 -21.81 -38.26
N ALA A 1071 17.63 -22.44 -38.72
CA ALA A 1071 17.30 -23.82 -38.41
C ALA A 1071 18.27 -24.82 -39.01
N ARG A 1072 18.77 -24.58 -40.23
CA ARG A 1072 19.83 -25.40 -40.85
C ARG A 1072 21.13 -25.31 -40.07
N ILE A 1073 21.49 -24.13 -39.57
CA ILE A 1073 22.67 -23.93 -38.70
C ILE A 1073 22.46 -24.64 -37.36
N ALA A 1074 21.29 -24.48 -36.73
CA ALA A 1074 20.97 -25.13 -35.46
C ALA A 1074 21.02 -26.67 -35.57
N LYS A 1075 20.43 -27.24 -36.63
CA LYS A 1075 20.52 -28.68 -36.92
C LYS A 1075 21.96 -29.15 -37.16
N LYS A 1076 22.76 -28.40 -37.94
CA LYS A 1076 24.17 -28.70 -38.21
C LYS A 1076 25.01 -28.72 -36.92
N HIS A 1077 24.70 -27.85 -35.97
CA HIS A 1077 25.43 -27.68 -34.71
C HIS A 1077 24.77 -28.35 -33.50
N ARG A 1078 23.74 -29.19 -33.71
CA ARG A 1078 23.00 -29.88 -32.62
C ARG A 1078 22.36 -28.93 -31.61
N ILE A 1079 22.12 -27.68 -31.98
CA ILE A 1079 21.40 -26.69 -31.18
C ILE A 1079 19.91 -26.99 -31.30
N GLU A 1080 19.24 -27.10 -30.17
CA GLU A 1080 17.82 -27.42 -30.13
C GLU A 1080 16.97 -26.24 -30.58
N LEU A 1081 16.16 -26.45 -31.61
CA LEU A 1081 15.13 -25.50 -32.02
C LEU A 1081 13.89 -25.76 -31.18
N VAL A 1082 13.70 -24.94 -30.16
CA VAL A 1082 12.51 -24.99 -29.31
C VAL A 1082 11.33 -24.42 -30.10
N ALA A 1083 10.24 -25.17 -30.18
CA ALA A 1083 9.01 -24.72 -30.80
C ALA A 1083 8.48 -23.49 -30.03
N PRO A 1084 8.18 -22.36 -30.71
CA PRO A 1084 7.51 -21.25 -30.06
C PRO A 1084 6.12 -21.69 -29.63
N GLU A 1085 5.56 -21.10 -28.57
CA GLU A 1085 4.20 -21.42 -28.08
C GLU A 1085 3.11 -21.26 -29.15
N SER A 1086 3.39 -20.50 -30.23
CA SER A 1086 2.50 -20.36 -31.38
C SER A 1086 2.57 -21.51 -32.38
N PHE A 1087 3.40 -22.53 -32.15
CA PHE A 1087 3.55 -23.71 -33.00
C PHE A 1087 3.11 -24.95 -32.22
N ASP A 1088 2.04 -25.58 -32.69
CA ASP A 1088 1.49 -26.78 -32.07
C ASP A 1088 2.27 -28.00 -32.54
N GLU A 1089 3.24 -28.40 -31.73
CA GLU A 1089 4.13 -29.52 -32.01
C GLU A 1089 3.35 -30.83 -32.19
N LEU A 1090 2.38 -31.09 -31.32
CA LEU A 1090 1.59 -32.30 -31.33
C LEU A 1090 0.67 -32.33 -32.55
N ARG A 1091 -0.02 -31.22 -32.83
CA ARG A 1091 -0.88 -31.13 -34.01
C ARG A 1091 -0.09 -31.19 -35.30
N TYR A 1092 1.10 -30.58 -35.38
CA TYR A 1092 1.93 -30.68 -36.56
C TYR A 1092 2.38 -32.12 -36.83
N ILE A 1093 2.78 -32.84 -35.79
CA ILE A 1093 3.19 -34.25 -35.87
C ILE A 1093 1.99 -35.14 -36.24
N ASP A 1094 0.81 -34.90 -35.66
CA ASP A 1094 -0.42 -35.64 -35.93
C ASP A 1094 -0.94 -35.41 -37.36
N GLU A 1095 -0.88 -34.16 -37.85
CA GLU A 1095 -1.27 -33.80 -39.21
C GLU A 1095 -0.25 -34.29 -40.25
N ASN A 1096 0.97 -34.67 -39.84
CA ASN A 1096 2.07 -35.09 -40.72
C ASN A 1096 2.72 -36.40 -40.25
N PRO A 1097 2.05 -37.57 -40.46
CA PRO A 1097 2.51 -38.86 -39.90
C PRO A 1097 3.86 -39.37 -40.43
N ASP A 1098 4.33 -38.87 -41.57
CA ASP A 1098 5.67 -39.14 -42.09
C ASP A 1098 6.76 -38.30 -41.39
N VAL A 1099 6.41 -37.10 -40.93
CA VAL A 1099 7.26 -36.27 -40.05
C VAL A 1099 7.36 -36.91 -38.68
N SER A 1100 6.24 -37.38 -38.12
CA SER A 1100 6.22 -38.14 -36.87
C SER A 1100 7.21 -39.30 -36.90
N ARG A 1101 7.15 -40.15 -37.93
CA ARG A 1101 8.11 -41.25 -38.13
C ARG A 1101 9.55 -40.79 -38.34
N ALA A 1102 9.77 -39.64 -38.97
CA ALA A 1102 11.10 -39.08 -39.15
C ALA A 1102 11.69 -38.53 -37.84
N VAL A 1103 10.84 -38.01 -36.95
CA VAL A 1103 11.21 -37.58 -35.60
C VAL A 1103 11.52 -38.79 -34.71
N GLU A 1104 10.66 -39.82 -34.71
CA GLU A 1104 10.89 -41.09 -33.99
C GLU A 1104 12.18 -41.80 -34.44
N ALA A 1105 12.49 -41.76 -35.74
CA ALA A 1105 13.73 -42.32 -36.30
C ALA A 1105 14.97 -41.43 -36.07
N GLY A 1106 14.84 -40.29 -35.37
CA GLY A 1106 15.92 -39.36 -35.05
C GLY A 1106 16.48 -38.58 -36.24
N ARG A 1107 15.77 -38.52 -37.38
CA ARG A 1107 16.17 -37.70 -38.54
C ARG A 1107 15.88 -36.21 -38.33
N PHE A 1108 14.91 -35.91 -37.47
CA PHE A 1108 14.57 -34.60 -36.91
C PHE A 1108 14.31 -34.79 -35.40
N ARG A 1109 14.51 -33.75 -34.60
CA ARG A 1109 14.31 -33.75 -33.14
C ARG A 1109 12.89 -33.39 -32.76
N SER A 1110 12.24 -32.58 -33.57
CA SER A 1110 10.86 -32.11 -33.38
C SER A 1110 10.18 -31.93 -34.74
N GLY A 1111 8.85 -32.02 -34.75
CA GLY A 1111 7.98 -31.59 -35.83
C GLY A 1111 8.23 -30.12 -36.18
N TYR A 1112 8.49 -29.25 -35.21
CA TYR A 1112 8.91 -27.87 -35.47
C TYR A 1112 10.23 -27.79 -36.23
N GLU A 1113 11.25 -28.56 -35.81
CA GLU A 1113 12.52 -28.62 -36.55
C GLU A 1113 12.27 -29.09 -37.99
N HIS A 1114 11.40 -30.08 -38.21
CA HIS A 1114 11.02 -30.49 -39.56
C HIS A 1114 10.31 -29.37 -40.34
N TYR A 1115 9.32 -28.71 -39.73
CA TYR A 1115 8.52 -27.67 -40.37
C TYR A 1115 9.39 -26.53 -40.89
N VAL A 1116 10.31 -26.06 -40.05
CA VAL A 1116 11.21 -24.95 -40.36
C VAL A 1116 12.27 -25.35 -41.41
N LEU A 1117 12.72 -26.61 -41.42
CA LEU A 1117 13.74 -27.07 -42.35
C LEU A 1117 13.21 -27.45 -43.74
N ASN A 1118 12.06 -28.13 -43.78
CA ASN A 1118 11.53 -28.76 -44.98
C ASN A 1118 10.01 -28.58 -45.12
N GLY A 1119 9.26 -28.57 -44.02
CA GLY A 1119 7.79 -28.62 -44.09
C GLY A 1119 7.15 -27.46 -44.83
N HIS A 1120 7.65 -26.23 -44.66
CA HIS A 1120 7.12 -25.09 -45.42
C HIS A 1120 7.46 -25.15 -46.92
N LEU A 1121 8.60 -25.76 -47.30
CA LEU A 1121 9.00 -25.96 -48.71
C LEU A 1121 8.21 -27.08 -49.38
N GLU A 1122 7.81 -28.08 -48.59
CA GLU A 1122 6.93 -29.17 -49.00
C GLU A 1122 5.45 -28.75 -49.06
N GLY A 1123 5.15 -27.47 -48.83
CA GLY A 1123 3.80 -26.91 -48.86
C GLY A 1123 2.92 -27.32 -47.66
N ARG A 1124 3.53 -27.81 -46.57
CA ARG A 1124 2.81 -28.20 -45.37
C ARG A 1124 2.37 -26.96 -44.60
N LYS A 1125 1.18 -27.04 -43.99
CA LYS A 1125 0.63 -25.93 -43.20
C LYS A 1125 1.37 -25.82 -41.87
N ARG A 1126 1.63 -24.59 -41.43
CA ARG A 1126 2.11 -24.32 -40.07
C ARG A 1126 1.02 -24.76 -39.11
N ALA A 1127 1.29 -25.72 -38.23
CA ALA A 1127 0.36 -25.98 -37.14
C ALA A 1127 0.56 -24.89 -36.10
N THR A 1128 -0.35 -23.93 -36.08
CA THR A 1128 -0.41 -22.90 -35.05
C THR A 1128 -1.37 -23.33 -33.95
N VAL A 1129 -0.98 -23.24 -32.67
CA VAL A 1129 -1.84 -23.58 -31.52
C VAL A 1129 -3.23 -22.97 -31.67
#